data_AF-A0A943REI0-F1
#
_entry.id   AF-A0A943REI0-F1
#
_cell.length_a   1.000
_cell.length_b   1.000
_cell.length_c   1.000
_cell.angle_alpha   90.00
_cell.angle_beta   90.00
_cell.angle_gamma   90.00
#
_symmetry.space_group_name_H-M   'P 1'
#
loop_
_entity.id
_entity.type
_entity.pdbx_description
1 polymer ?
#
loop_
_entity_poly.entity_id
_entity_poly.type
_entity_poly.pdbx_seq_one_letter_code
_entity_poly.pdbx_strand_id
1 'polypeptide(L)'
;MPALAHSAYADEIEDAKSSSETTVQAAADQTSSKAETQALGFVYFEEADLIAGAPQKVAIAIDNDAITISSAVLTYQDPTGAQHELSVEKCADSAALFTLQTEGAGTYQLLSMVAQATTASGEQKTYSLDLAKEGANCAFEAKQDTGMALSAQSEAEEVSDGDMSIYALNDEGELEGTSDLDAAAGIVAAAAAEEGISAQANDGTIVVALDPGHGGTDPGASSNGLNEADVNWKIAQACKAELEKYQNVRVYMTRTQNELPGLTERVRRAAEQGATVFVSIHINSAAATSAHGAEVWYPNDSSYNKDAHTTGKELSQKILNELTALGLSDRGIKTKDTQTNSKYPDGSVRDYYTVIANARERGIPGIIVEHAFISNPEENKKLTDDAFLRQLGQADARGIVKTFDLQKKGGAWQQQADGTWKYQYTNGSYAVNTWVTDNKKQYWIDANGTMVTGVCAVEGKVYHFDSSGVLQTTAGWKQLNGNWYYFTKSGAAQTGWVKSGGKWYYQDPASGVMKTGWVDVSGKKYFLTASGAMRSSTGWFNDGGNWYWITGSGAAATGWVKSSSKWYYLDPASAVMKTGWVDVSGKKYFLNSSGAMRGSGWFKQDAGWYWITGSGAAATGWAKVKSKWYYLDPASALMKTGWQKVDDAWYYLNANGDMKTGWFKQGSTWYYLKGSGAMAVGWQTVNGKQYYFDADGKMLTGEHNIDGKPCFFEASGAFIGNGTPIMGVAKTNAATMTNAFVRQLALMGKSYPSDVLGAGGAPDPATFCKIIYEEATAEGVRPEVVWAQVMWETGWLQMGGDVKLSQYNFAGLGATGNGVAGAGFPDVRTGIRAQVQHLKCYASTDELNNEKVDPRWSNSLRGKAKLVEWLGIPENPFGTGWAASAEYGYNLRGLMKDKLGI
;
A
#
# COMPACT_ATOMS: atom_id res chain seq x y z
N MET A 1 1.56 -28.59 49.77
CA MET A 1 2.32 -29.86 49.84
C MET A 1 1.39 -31.00 49.49
N PRO A 2 1.90 -32.14 49.00
CA PRO A 2 2.95 -32.34 47.98
C PRO A 2 2.30 -32.99 46.71
N ALA A 3 2.97 -33.43 45.65
CA ALA A 3 3.91 -34.57 45.56
C ALA A 3 4.77 -34.53 44.27
N LEU A 4 5.79 -35.40 44.20
CA LEU A 4 6.83 -35.46 43.15
C LEU A 4 7.05 -36.89 42.62
N ALA A 5 7.33 -37.02 41.32
CA ALA A 5 8.18 -38.03 40.66
C ALA A 5 8.40 -37.54 39.20
N HIS A 6 9.58 -37.44 38.59
CA HIS A 6 10.74 -38.35 38.43
C HIS A 6 10.40 -39.62 37.62
N SER A 7 11.21 -40.08 36.65
CA SER A 7 12.64 -39.81 36.34
C SER A 7 12.84 -39.54 34.81
N ALA A 8 14.02 -39.36 34.20
CA ALA A 8 15.25 -40.15 34.30
C ALA A 8 16.52 -39.47 33.70
N TYR A 9 17.71 -39.82 34.24
CA TYR A 9 19.11 -39.76 33.74
C TYR A 9 19.57 -38.59 32.81
N ALA A 10 20.62 -37.80 33.08
CA ALA A 10 21.90 -37.95 33.82
C ALA A 10 22.98 -38.83 33.14
N ASP A 11 24.28 -38.52 33.22
CA ASP A 11 24.99 -37.35 33.83
C ASP A 11 25.45 -36.37 32.70
N GLU A 12 26.48 -35.49 32.69
CA GLU A 12 27.67 -35.08 33.48
C GLU A 12 27.79 -33.51 33.42
N ILE A 13 28.43 -32.70 34.27
CA ILE A 13 29.65 -32.74 35.14
C ILE A 13 30.96 -32.49 34.35
N GLU A 14 31.96 -31.66 34.70
CA GLU A 14 32.26 -30.46 35.57
C GLU A 14 33.67 -29.94 35.10
N ASP A 15 34.26 -28.76 35.39
CA ASP A 15 33.88 -27.37 35.76
C ASP A 15 35.15 -26.46 35.58
N ALA A 16 35.09 -25.16 35.89
CA ALA A 16 36.19 -24.28 36.35
C ALA A 16 37.34 -23.84 35.38
N LYS A 17 37.26 -22.57 34.97
CA LYS A 17 38.33 -21.53 34.88
C LYS A 17 39.84 -21.89 34.67
N SER A 18 40.41 -21.18 33.67
CA SER A 18 41.72 -20.46 33.67
C SER A 18 42.97 -21.13 33.09
N SER A 19 43.79 -20.29 32.38
CA SER A 19 45.19 -20.49 31.92
C SER A 19 45.48 -21.63 30.92
N SER A 20 46.50 -21.57 30.04
CA SER A 20 47.27 -20.45 29.45
C SER A 20 48.20 -20.98 28.34
N GLU A 21 48.30 -20.26 27.20
CA GLU A 21 49.32 -20.47 26.12
C GLU A 21 49.23 -21.85 25.37
N THR A 22 49.77 -22.06 24.17
CA THR A 22 50.74 -21.29 23.33
C THR A 22 50.37 -21.32 21.81
N THR A 23 51.19 -20.64 21.00
CA THR A 23 51.29 -20.48 19.52
C THR A 23 50.95 -21.70 18.62
N VAL A 24 50.66 -21.57 17.30
CA VAL A 24 51.39 -20.83 16.24
C VAL A 24 50.52 -20.20 15.13
N GLN A 25 50.46 -18.86 15.14
CA GLN A 25 50.75 -17.91 14.03
C GLN A 25 50.53 -18.32 12.54
N ALA A 26 49.55 -17.68 11.89
CA ALA A 26 49.59 -17.34 10.45
C ALA A 26 48.75 -16.07 10.15
N ALA A 27 49.23 -15.26 9.20
CA ALA A 27 48.86 -13.86 8.94
C ALA A 27 47.36 -13.51 8.75
N ALA A 28 46.95 -12.42 9.41
CA ALA A 28 46.03 -11.40 8.86
C ALA A 28 46.23 -10.08 9.65
N ASP A 29 46.94 -9.11 9.08
CA ASP A 29 47.08 -7.75 9.64
C ASP A 29 46.16 -6.81 8.87
N GLN A 30 45.09 -6.33 9.50
CA GLN A 30 44.26 -5.24 8.99
C GLN A 30 43.89 -4.29 10.13
N THR A 31 44.45 -3.09 10.05
CA THR A 31 44.21 -1.96 10.94
C THR A 31 42.75 -1.54 10.95
N SER A 32 42.15 -1.40 12.12
CA SER A 32 40.81 -0.80 12.26
C SER A 32 40.87 0.72 11.99
N SER A 33 40.50 1.13 10.78
CA SER A 33 40.27 2.53 10.44
C SER A 33 39.12 3.10 11.28
N LYS A 34 39.34 4.20 12.01
CA LYS A 34 38.22 4.99 12.54
C LYS A 34 37.39 5.51 11.37
N ALA A 35 36.06 5.48 11.51
CA ALA A 35 35.18 6.12 10.55
C ALA A 35 35.46 7.64 10.50
N GLU A 36 35.58 8.18 9.29
CA GLU A 36 35.83 9.59 9.05
C GLU A 36 34.49 10.33 8.98
N THR A 37 34.26 11.27 9.91
CA THR A 37 32.99 11.99 10.01
C THR A 37 32.90 13.08 8.93
N GLN A 38 31.81 13.07 8.15
CA GLN A 38 31.59 13.96 7.01
C GLN A 38 30.27 14.73 7.16
N ALA A 39 30.08 15.76 6.32
CA ALA A 39 28.82 16.49 6.21
C ALA A 39 27.80 15.78 5.31
N LEU A 40 26.52 16.11 5.50
CA LEU A 40 25.42 15.66 4.65
C LEU A 40 25.41 16.47 3.35
N GLY A 41 25.53 15.79 2.20
CA GLY A 41 25.41 16.43 0.88
C GLY A 41 23.95 16.71 0.53
N PHE A 42 23.09 15.70 0.64
CA PHE A 42 21.63 15.86 0.61
C PHE A 42 20.92 14.70 1.31
N VAL A 43 19.66 14.94 1.71
CA VAL A 43 18.67 13.91 2.01
C VAL A 43 17.41 14.18 1.18
N TYR A 44 16.80 13.12 0.64
CA TYR A 44 15.59 13.20 -0.16
C TYR A 44 14.59 12.11 0.26
N PHE A 45 13.31 12.48 0.30
CA PHE A 45 12.17 11.64 0.63
C PHE A 45 11.23 11.55 -0.58
N GLU A 46 10.88 10.33 -0.99
CA GLU A 46 10.01 10.07 -2.16
C GLU A 46 8.57 10.58 -1.97
N GLU A 47 7.90 10.15 -0.91
CA GLU A 47 6.54 10.61 -0.57
C GLU A 47 6.57 11.79 0.41
N ALA A 48 5.72 12.80 0.17
CA ALA A 48 5.56 13.98 1.04
C ALA A 48 4.32 13.90 1.97
N ASP A 49 3.34 13.05 1.63
CA ASP A 49 2.08 12.85 2.35
C ASP A 49 1.93 11.38 2.77
N LEU A 50 3.00 10.81 3.36
CA LEU A 50 3.08 9.39 3.70
C LEU A 50 2.00 8.97 4.72
N ILE A 51 1.38 7.82 4.47
CA ILE A 51 0.44 7.16 5.39
C ILE A 51 1.15 6.04 6.14
N ALA A 52 0.94 5.96 7.46
CA ALA A 52 1.45 4.88 8.31
C ALA A 52 1.00 3.50 7.79
N GLY A 53 1.96 2.62 7.53
CA GLY A 53 1.79 1.34 6.85
C GLY A 53 2.38 1.30 5.44
N ALA A 54 2.83 2.44 4.90
CA ALA A 54 3.49 2.53 3.60
C ALA A 54 5.03 2.55 3.71
N PRO A 55 5.74 2.06 2.68
CA PRO A 55 7.19 2.24 2.57
C PRO A 55 7.55 3.67 2.18
N GLN A 56 8.61 4.20 2.78
CA GLN A 56 9.25 5.46 2.44
C GLN A 56 10.62 5.18 1.81
N LYS A 57 10.89 5.65 0.59
CA LYS A 57 12.26 5.70 0.08
C LYS A 57 12.98 6.94 0.61
N VAL A 58 14.25 6.75 0.96
CA VAL A 58 15.16 7.77 1.49
C VAL A 58 16.47 7.68 0.74
N ALA A 59 16.87 8.75 0.04
CA ALA A 59 18.19 8.86 -0.57
C ALA A 59 19.06 9.82 0.25
N ILE A 60 20.30 9.43 0.55
CA ILE A 60 21.23 10.16 1.42
C ILE A 60 22.60 10.21 0.74
N ALA A 61 23.20 11.39 0.63
CA ALA A 61 24.54 11.58 0.09
C ALA A 61 25.52 12.14 1.12
N ILE A 62 26.77 11.70 1.01
CA ILE A 62 27.92 12.27 1.74
C ILE A 62 28.42 13.48 0.94
N ASP A 63 28.76 14.58 1.61
CA ASP A 63 29.38 15.77 1.00
C ASP A 63 30.85 15.50 0.60
N ASN A 64 31.05 14.60 -0.35
CA ASN A 64 32.34 14.16 -0.86
C ASN A 64 32.18 13.42 -2.21
N ASP A 65 32.16 14.14 -3.32
CA ASP A 65 32.02 13.54 -4.66
C ASP A 65 33.30 12.86 -5.19
N ALA A 66 34.34 12.73 -4.35
CA ALA A 66 35.56 11.98 -4.64
C ALA A 66 35.54 10.54 -4.08
N ILE A 67 34.37 10.04 -3.66
CA ILE A 67 34.16 8.67 -3.20
C ILE A 67 32.99 7.98 -3.92
N THR A 68 33.07 6.66 -4.08
CA THR A 68 31.98 5.80 -4.54
C THR A 68 31.57 4.84 -3.42
N ILE A 69 30.36 4.99 -2.88
CA ILE A 69 29.82 4.13 -1.83
C ILE A 69 29.64 2.71 -2.36
N SER A 70 30.22 1.74 -1.66
CA SER A 70 30.10 0.30 -1.95
C SER A 70 29.07 -0.40 -1.06
N SER A 71 28.83 0.13 0.15
CA SER A 71 27.75 -0.27 1.04
C SER A 71 27.47 0.82 2.09
N ALA A 72 26.26 0.87 2.63
CA ALA A 72 25.93 1.78 3.73
C ALA A 72 24.86 1.18 4.65
N VAL A 73 24.86 1.64 5.91
CA VAL A 73 23.86 1.36 6.94
C VAL A 73 23.31 2.68 7.46
N LEU A 74 21.98 2.82 7.47
CA LEU A 74 21.25 3.99 7.96
C LEU A 74 20.58 3.65 9.30
N THR A 75 20.86 4.43 10.34
CA THR A 75 20.19 4.35 11.64
C THR A 75 19.11 5.43 11.74
N TYR A 76 17.88 5.04 12.08
CA TYR A 76 16.76 5.96 12.31
C TYR A 76 16.03 5.66 13.62
N GLN A 77 15.22 6.61 14.08
CA GLN A 77 14.32 6.48 15.23
C GLN A 77 12.86 6.57 14.76
N ASP A 78 12.01 5.71 15.32
CA ASP A 78 10.57 5.68 15.06
C ASP A 78 9.75 6.55 16.04
N PRO A 79 8.43 6.74 15.81
CA PRO A 79 7.57 7.53 16.70
C PRO A 79 7.43 7.01 18.14
N THR A 80 7.88 5.78 18.44
CA THR A 80 7.91 5.23 19.80
C THR A 80 9.22 5.55 20.53
N GLY A 81 10.22 6.05 19.80
CA GLY A 81 11.57 6.31 20.28
C GLY A 81 12.54 5.13 20.10
N ALA A 82 12.10 4.00 19.53
CA ALA A 82 12.98 2.88 19.22
C ALA A 82 13.89 3.18 18.02
N GLN A 83 15.12 2.66 18.03
CA GLN A 83 16.10 2.84 16.97
C GLN A 83 16.24 1.58 16.13
N HIS A 84 16.38 1.76 14.82
CA HIS A 84 16.42 0.72 13.80
C HIS A 84 17.56 0.97 12.81
N GLU A 85 18.09 -0.09 12.21
CA GLU A 85 19.14 -0.03 11.18
C GLU A 85 18.66 -0.62 9.86
N LEU A 86 18.93 0.07 8.75
CA LEU A 86 18.65 -0.37 7.38
C LEU A 86 19.95 -0.54 6.60
N SER A 87 20.10 -1.68 5.93
CA SER A 87 21.12 -1.83 4.88
C SER A 87 20.68 -1.11 3.60
N VAL A 88 21.64 -0.56 2.87
CA VAL A 88 21.41 0.12 1.59
C VAL A 88 20.79 -0.81 0.53
N GLU A 89 19.82 -0.29 -0.21
CA GLU A 89 19.17 -0.98 -1.35
C GLU A 89 19.97 -0.77 -2.65
N LYS A 90 20.48 0.46 -2.85
CA LYS A 90 21.29 0.82 -4.03
C LYS A 90 22.26 1.96 -3.71
N CYS A 91 23.49 1.88 -4.21
CA CYS A 91 24.48 2.96 -4.17
C CYS A 91 24.64 3.60 -5.56
N ALA A 92 25.01 4.88 -5.59
CA ALA A 92 25.50 5.59 -6.78
C ALA A 92 26.41 6.73 -6.31
N ASP A 93 27.68 6.71 -6.74
CA ASP A 93 28.70 7.71 -6.38
C ASP A 93 28.72 8.00 -4.86
N SER A 94 28.57 9.26 -4.45
CA SER A 94 28.55 9.69 -3.05
C SER A 94 27.22 9.39 -2.30
N ALA A 95 26.26 8.73 -2.95
CA ALA A 95 24.89 8.54 -2.46
C ALA A 95 24.44 7.07 -2.25
N ALA A 96 23.53 6.89 -1.29
CA ALA A 96 22.92 5.63 -0.88
C ALA A 96 21.38 5.77 -0.79
N LEU A 97 20.65 4.78 -1.33
CA LEU A 97 19.20 4.68 -1.30
C LEU A 97 18.76 3.58 -0.32
N PHE A 98 17.77 3.88 0.51
CA PHE A 98 17.17 2.97 1.49
C PHE A 98 15.64 2.97 1.34
N THR A 99 15.00 1.84 1.66
CA THR A 99 13.53 1.74 1.82
C THR A 99 13.20 1.43 3.28
N LEU A 100 12.39 2.29 3.89
CA LEU A 100 12.04 2.28 5.32
C LEU A 100 10.54 1.98 5.47
N GLN A 101 10.17 0.98 6.28
CA GLN A 101 8.76 0.62 6.50
C GLN A 101 8.18 1.40 7.70
N THR A 102 7.06 2.09 7.51
CA THR A 102 6.40 2.81 8.62
C THR A 102 5.35 1.93 9.30
N GLU A 103 5.65 1.44 10.49
CA GLU A 103 4.72 0.60 11.27
C GLU A 103 3.68 1.40 12.09
N GLY A 104 3.89 2.71 12.26
CA GLY A 104 3.03 3.57 13.08
C GLY A 104 2.99 5.02 12.60
N ALA A 105 2.09 5.81 13.19
CA ALA A 105 1.92 7.22 12.87
C ALA A 105 2.76 8.12 13.77
N GLY A 106 3.26 9.23 13.21
CA GLY A 106 4.11 10.22 13.87
C GLY A 106 5.41 10.48 13.11
N THR A 107 6.34 11.19 13.76
CA THR A 107 7.63 11.57 13.17
C THR A 107 8.64 10.42 13.20
N TYR A 108 9.23 10.13 12.04
CA TYR A 108 10.42 9.31 11.90
C TYR A 108 11.65 10.22 11.71
N GLN A 109 12.71 10.00 12.47
CA GLN A 109 13.91 10.84 12.51
C GLN A 109 15.14 10.02 12.11
N LEU A 110 15.85 10.42 11.06
CA LEU A 110 17.14 9.83 10.71
C LEU A 110 18.20 10.32 11.70
N LEU A 111 19.07 9.43 12.16
CA LEU A 111 20.06 9.71 13.21
C LEU A 111 21.50 9.70 12.68
N SER A 112 21.87 8.69 11.91
CA SER A 112 23.23 8.54 11.37
C SER A 112 23.27 7.63 10.15
N MET A 113 24.31 7.77 9.33
CA MET A 113 24.62 6.79 8.28
C MET A 113 26.10 6.42 8.36
N VAL A 114 26.43 5.13 8.26
CA VAL A 114 27.81 4.65 8.14
C VAL A 114 27.98 3.97 6.79
N ALA A 115 28.94 4.45 5.99
CA ALA A 115 29.19 3.97 4.63
C ALA A 115 30.61 3.42 4.49
N GLN A 116 30.76 2.35 3.72
CA GLN A 116 32.04 1.98 3.11
C GLN A 116 32.08 2.57 1.71
N ALA A 117 33.18 3.24 1.36
CA ALA A 117 33.34 3.86 0.06
C ALA A 117 34.78 3.77 -0.45
N THR A 118 34.92 3.74 -1.77
CA THR A 118 36.20 3.75 -2.48
C THR A 118 36.55 5.17 -2.84
N THR A 119 37.73 5.67 -2.47
CA THR A 119 38.21 6.98 -2.91
C THR A 119 38.62 6.97 -4.39
N ALA A 120 38.72 8.15 -5.00
CA ALA A 120 39.31 8.33 -6.33
C ALA A 120 40.77 7.82 -6.50
N SER A 121 41.46 7.47 -5.39
CA SER A 121 42.77 6.82 -5.40
C SER A 121 42.72 5.30 -5.17
N GLY A 122 41.53 4.69 -5.16
CA GLY A 122 41.31 3.26 -4.95
C GLY A 122 41.36 2.79 -3.49
N GLU A 123 41.41 3.70 -2.51
CA GLU A 123 41.47 3.38 -1.08
C GLU A 123 40.05 3.08 -0.54
N GLN A 124 39.86 1.99 0.20
CA GLN A 124 38.60 1.74 0.92
C GLN A 124 38.60 2.49 2.25
N LYS A 125 37.54 3.26 2.52
CA LYS A 125 37.36 3.98 3.80
C LYS A 125 35.95 3.85 4.33
N THR A 126 35.87 3.85 5.67
CA THR A 126 34.60 4.01 6.38
C THR A 126 34.32 5.49 6.64
N TYR A 127 33.12 5.95 6.29
CA TYR A 127 32.63 7.30 6.52
C TYR A 127 31.40 7.28 7.44
N SER A 128 31.18 8.35 8.20
CA SER A 128 30.00 8.48 9.07
C SER A 128 29.33 9.85 8.93
N LEU A 129 28.02 9.87 8.70
CA LEU A 129 27.16 11.05 8.82
C LEU A 129 26.43 11.06 10.17
N ASP A 130 26.28 12.25 10.75
CA ASP A 130 25.53 12.52 11.99
C ASP A 130 24.28 13.34 11.63
N LEU A 131 23.25 12.64 11.16
CA LEU A 131 22.02 13.20 10.58
C LEU A 131 21.15 13.88 11.64
N ALA A 132 21.28 13.49 12.91
CA ALA A 132 20.58 14.09 14.03
C ALA A 132 20.90 15.59 14.22
N LYS A 133 22.05 16.07 13.73
CA LYS A 133 22.42 17.51 13.73
C LYS A 133 21.56 18.36 12.79
N GLU A 134 21.08 17.78 11.69
CA GLU A 134 20.27 18.47 10.69
C GLU A 134 18.78 18.54 11.07
N GLY A 135 18.40 17.87 12.18
CA GLY A 135 17.10 17.97 12.82
C GLY A 135 15.94 17.67 11.86
N ALA A 136 15.05 18.64 11.70
CA ALA A 136 13.84 18.53 10.89
C ALA A 136 14.10 18.26 9.40
N ASN A 137 15.28 18.62 8.86
CA ASN A 137 15.65 18.31 7.48
C ASN A 137 15.87 16.79 7.29
N CYS A 138 16.22 16.07 8.36
CA CYS A 138 16.42 14.63 8.39
C CYS A 138 15.22 13.90 9.04
N ALA A 139 14.01 14.44 8.94
CA ALA A 139 12.80 13.86 9.50
C ALA A 139 11.62 13.90 8.51
N PHE A 140 10.68 12.97 8.68
CA PHE A 140 9.40 12.94 7.95
C PHE A 140 8.25 12.46 8.86
N GLU A 141 7.00 12.74 8.49
CA GLU A 141 5.82 12.38 9.28
C GLU A 141 4.97 11.34 8.55
N ALA A 142 4.72 10.20 9.19
CA ALA A 142 3.75 9.20 8.73
C ALA A 142 2.39 9.50 9.36
N LYS A 143 1.38 9.81 8.54
CA LYS A 143 0.04 10.20 9.01
C LYS A 143 -0.82 8.95 9.26
N GLN A 144 -1.64 8.97 10.31
CA GLN A 144 -2.49 7.82 10.64
C GLN A 144 -3.57 7.60 9.56
N ASP A 145 -3.72 6.36 9.07
CA ASP A 145 -4.89 6.01 8.25
C ASP A 145 -6.16 6.14 9.10
N THR A 146 -6.90 7.21 8.86
CA THR A 146 -8.18 7.53 9.52
C THR A 146 -9.38 6.98 8.75
N GLY A 147 -9.16 6.28 7.63
CA GLY A 147 -10.14 5.40 6.99
C GLY A 147 -11.40 6.04 6.41
N MET A 148 -11.53 7.37 6.42
CA MET A 148 -12.72 8.08 5.91
C MET A 148 -12.40 9.40 5.21
N ALA A 149 -13.00 9.57 4.04
CA ALA A 149 -13.14 10.86 3.38
C ALA A 149 -14.57 11.41 3.59
N LEU A 150 -14.66 12.74 3.71
CA LEU A 150 -15.83 13.58 3.49
C LEU A 150 -17.02 13.46 4.49
N SER A 151 -17.06 14.39 5.44
CA SER A 151 -18.30 14.88 6.08
C SER A 151 -18.27 16.40 6.13
N ALA A 152 -19.39 17.05 5.80
CA ALA A 152 -19.48 18.51 5.68
C ALA A 152 -20.42 19.13 6.73
N GLN A 153 -20.35 20.46 6.85
CA GLN A 153 -21.04 21.37 7.78
C GLN A 153 -20.31 21.64 9.12
N SER A 154 -20.29 22.87 9.65
CA SER A 154 -20.37 24.21 9.02
C SER A 154 -20.22 25.30 10.10
N GLU A 155 -19.33 26.26 9.91
CA GLU A 155 -19.52 27.66 10.35
C GLU A 155 -18.57 28.56 9.53
N ALA A 156 -18.82 29.87 9.50
CA ALA A 156 -18.40 30.71 8.36
C ALA A 156 -17.31 31.73 8.70
N GLU A 157 -16.19 31.64 7.98
CA GLU A 157 -15.28 32.74 7.65
C GLU A 157 -14.92 32.63 6.16
N GLU A 158 -14.60 33.76 5.51
CA GLU A 158 -14.33 33.79 4.06
C GLU A 158 -12.93 33.26 3.76
N VAL A 159 -12.86 32.12 3.05
CA VAL A 159 -11.62 31.55 2.53
C VAL A 159 -11.76 31.42 1.00
N SER A 160 -10.90 32.12 0.27
CA SER A 160 -10.80 32.07 -1.19
C SER A 160 -10.18 30.75 -1.69
N ASP A 161 -10.27 30.49 -3.00
CA ASP A 161 -9.78 29.25 -3.64
C ASP A 161 -8.39 28.81 -3.16
N GLY A 162 -8.34 27.58 -2.65
CA GLY A 162 -7.11 26.86 -2.29
C GLY A 162 -6.78 25.81 -3.34
N ASP A 163 -6.41 26.25 -4.54
CA ASP A 163 -5.95 25.35 -5.61
C ASP A 163 -4.64 24.66 -5.20
N MET A 164 -4.63 23.33 -5.21
CA MET A 164 -3.40 22.53 -5.17
C MET A 164 -2.85 22.37 -6.59
N SER A 165 -1.95 23.27 -6.96
CA SER A 165 -1.34 23.36 -8.28
C SER A 165 0.15 23.00 -8.26
N ILE A 166 0.51 21.99 -9.05
CA ILE A 166 1.84 21.94 -9.70
C ILE A 166 1.83 23.05 -10.78
N TYR A 167 3.00 23.48 -11.24
CA TYR A 167 3.12 24.62 -12.17
C TYR A 167 4.11 24.39 -13.31
N ALA A 168 3.69 24.75 -14.52
CA ALA A 168 4.51 24.95 -15.71
C ALA A 168 4.08 26.26 -16.40
N LEU A 169 5.01 26.94 -17.07
CA LEU A 169 4.77 28.22 -17.74
C LEU A 169 4.02 28.02 -19.07
N ASN A 170 2.97 28.80 -19.29
CA ASN A 170 2.30 28.93 -20.59
C ASN A 170 3.04 29.93 -21.52
N ASP A 171 2.58 30.05 -22.78
CA ASP A 171 3.16 30.94 -23.80
C ASP A 171 3.14 32.44 -23.43
N GLU A 172 2.42 32.83 -22.37
CA GLU A 172 2.33 34.19 -21.85
C GLU A 172 3.09 34.41 -20.53
N GLY A 173 3.66 33.35 -19.92
CA GLY A 173 4.49 33.42 -18.72
C GLY A 173 3.77 33.24 -17.38
N GLU A 174 2.51 32.80 -17.38
CA GLU A 174 1.77 32.43 -16.17
C GLU A 174 1.68 30.90 -15.99
N LEU A 175 1.29 30.44 -14.80
CA LEU A 175 1.54 29.09 -14.31
C LEU A 175 0.29 28.18 -14.30
N GLU A 176 0.32 27.02 -14.97
CA GLU A 176 -0.72 25.97 -14.92
C GLU A 176 -0.10 24.55 -14.77
N GLY A 177 -0.82 23.58 -14.19
CA GLY A 177 -0.22 22.34 -13.67
C GLY A 177 -0.25 21.06 -14.51
N THR A 178 0.76 20.21 -14.32
CA THR A 178 0.85 18.84 -14.89
C THR A 178 1.74 17.90 -14.04
N SER A 179 1.97 16.67 -14.50
CA SER A 179 2.75 15.59 -13.85
C SER A 179 3.57 14.81 -14.87
N ASP A 180 4.54 14.02 -14.37
CA ASP A 180 5.49 13.11 -15.06
C ASP A 180 6.63 13.86 -15.79
N LEU A 181 7.93 13.62 -15.58
CA LEU A 181 8.70 12.51 -14.96
C LEU A 181 8.90 11.25 -15.85
N ASP A 182 9.31 11.44 -17.11
CA ASP A 182 9.82 10.35 -17.97
C ASP A 182 10.89 10.84 -18.98
N ALA A 183 12.07 11.21 -18.46
CA ALA A 183 13.15 11.84 -19.26
C ALA A 183 14.59 11.44 -18.84
N ALA A 184 14.76 10.29 -18.19
CA ALA A 184 16.02 9.87 -17.55
C ALA A 184 16.60 8.54 -18.08
N ALA A 185 16.30 8.16 -19.33
CA ALA A 185 16.70 6.88 -19.91
C ALA A 185 17.23 7.01 -21.36
N GLY A 186 18.51 7.40 -21.52
CA GLY A 186 19.19 7.35 -22.82
C GLY A 186 20.60 7.95 -22.84
N ILE A 187 21.45 7.40 -23.71
CA ILE A 187 22.84 7.84 -24.03
C ILE A 187 23.93 7.40 -23.02
N VAL A 188 24.36 6.14 -23.14
CA VAL A 188 25.72 5.68 -22.77
C VAL A 188 26.22 4.71 -23.85
N ALA A 189 26.96 5.21 -24.85
CA ALA A 189 27.41 4.39 -25.99
C ALA A 189 28.65 4.92 -26.77
N ALA A 190 29.57 5.64 -26.12
CA ALA A 190 30.91 5.98 -26.65
C ALA A 190 31.79 6.56 -25.53
N ALA A 191 33.10 6.28 -25.44
CA ALA A 191 33.90 5.23 -26.06
C ALA A 191 35.15 4.99 -25.19
N ALA A 192 35.68 3.75 -25.17
CA ALA A 192 36.93 3.44 -24.48
C ALA A 192 38.14 3.53 -25.43
N ALA A 193 39.14 4.33 -25.05
CA ALA A 193 40.50 4.34 -25.60
C ALA A 193 41.44 4.99 -24.57
N GLU A 194 42.65 4.45 -24.41
CA GLU A 194 43.55 4.77 -23.28
C GLU A 194 44.98 5.08 -23.78
N GLU A 195 45.76 5.79 -22.94
CA GLU A 195 47.20 6.14 -23.07
C GLU A 195 47.66 6.98 -24.30
N GLY A 196 48.78 7.72 -24.20
CA GLY A 196 49.27 8.46 -25.40
C GLY A 196 50.46 9.43 -25.40
N ILE A 197 50.95 9.99 -24.27
CA ILE A 197 52.28 10.64 -24.11
C ILE A 197 52.69 11.86 -25.00
N SER A 198 53.27 12.88 -24.32
CA SER A 198 54.22 13.92 -24.83
C SER A 198 53.72 15.16 -25.59
N ALA A 199 54.63 16.15 -25.71
CA ALA A 199 54.34 17.52 -26.14
C ALA A 199 54.96 17.87 -27.51
N GLN A 200 54.23 18.66 -28.31
CA GLN A 200 54.69 19.40 -29.48
C GLN A 200 54.01 20.79 -29.44
N ALA A 201 54.76 21.89 -29.43
CA ALA A 201 55.36 22.59 -30.57
C ALA A 201 54.32 23.41 -31.36
N ASN A 202 54.45 24.75 -31.32
CA ASN A 202 53.52 25.69 -31.96
C ASN A 202 53.52 25.56 -33.48
N ASP A 203 52.38 25.18 -34.04
CA ASP A 203 52.05 25.18 -35.47
C ASP A 203 51.48 26.54 -35.95
N GLY A 204 51.09 27.41 -35.01
CA GLY A 204 50.37 28.67 -35.27
C GLY A 204 48.87 28.60 -35.03
N THR A 205 48.34 27.49 -34.53
CA THR A 205 46.94 27.36 -34.09
C THR A 205 46.73 28.05 -32.74
N ILE A 206 45.79 29.00 -32.69
CA ILE A 206 45.32 29.59 -31.44
C ILE A 206 44.31 28.65 -30.80
N VAL A 207 44.63 28.18 -29.59
CA VAL A 207 43.77 27.29 -28.81
C VAL A 207 43.02 28.12 -27.77
N VAL A 208 41.70 28.26 -27.95
CA VAL A 208 40.82 29.00 -27.04
C VAL A 208 40.14 28.01 -26.10
N ALA A 209 40.48 28.03 -24.81
CA ALA A 209 39.72 27.31 -23.80
C ALA A 209 38.57 28.18 -23.31
N LEU A 210 37.33 27.74 -23.55
CA LEU A 210 36.12 28.34 -23.01
C LEU A 210 35.67 27.54 -21.79
N ASP A 211 35.46 28.24 -20.68
CA ASP A 211 35.09 27.69 -19.40
C ASP A 211 33.71 28.24 -18.97
N PRO A 212 32.59 27.62 -19.37
CA PRO A 212 31.30 28.00 -18.84
C PRO A 212 31.28 27.75 -17.33
N GLY A 213 31.12 28.81 -16.56
CA GLY A 213 31.08 28.79 -15.09
C GLY A 213 29.99 27.85 -14.57
N HIS A 214 30.19 27.37 -13.33
CA HIS A 214 29.28 26.45 -12.65
C HIS A 214 29.03 25.16 -13.48
N GLY A 215 27.97 24.39 -13.21
CA GLY A 215 27.63 23.15 -13.92
C GLY A 215 27.33 21.98 -12.98
N GLY A 216 26.69 20.92 -13.52
CA GLY A 216 26.32 19.74 -12.73
C GLY A 216 25.35 20.08 -11.59
N THR A 217 25.74 19.77 -10.36
CA THR A 217 24.98 20.08 -9.13
C THR A 217 25.07 21.55 -8.69
N ASP A 218 25.98 22.33 -9.29
CA ASP A 218 26.14 23.76 -9.03
C ASP A 218 25.42 24.58 -10.13
N PRO A 219 24.26 25.20 -9.85
CA PRO A 219 23.55 26.03 -10.81
C PRO A 219 24.14 27.43 -10.95
N GLY A 220 25.13 27.81 -10.13
CA GLY A 220 25.56 29.19 -9.94
C GLY A 220 24.46 30.07 -9.34
N ALA A 221 24.50 31.37 -9.61
CA ALA A 221 23.42 32.26 -9.21
C ALA A 221 22.10 31.87 -9.93
N SER A 222 21.01 31.75 -9.18
CA SER A 222 19.68 31.41 -9.71
C SER A 222 18.68 32.52 -9.43
N SER A 223 17.88 32.93 -10.43
CA SER A 223 16.85 33.96 -10.27
C SER A 223 15.79 33.93 -11.37
N ASN A 224 14.51 34.12 -10.99
CA ASN A 224 13.34 34.17 -11.89
C ASN A 224 13.25 32.98 -12.89
N GLY A 225 13.62 31.77 -12.45
CA GLY A 225 13.58 30.57 -13.27
C GLY A 225 14.79 30.36 -14.20
N LEU A 226 15.82 31.20 -14.12
CA LEU A 226 17.12 30.97 -14.76
C LEU A 226 18.17 30.52 -13.74
N ASN A 227 19.01 29.57 -14.16
CA ASN A 227 20.28 29.22 -13.52
C ASN A 227 21.44 29.81 -14.34
N GLU A 228 22.44 30.37 -13.67
CA GLU A 228 23.66 30.86 -14.29
C GLU A 228 24.41 29.75 -15.08
N ALA A 229 24.49 28.53 -14.56
CA ALA A 229 25.20 27.42 -15.20
C ALA A 229 24.69 27.08 -16.62
N ASP A 230 23.37 27.18 -16.83
CA ASP A 230 22.69 26.95 -18.10
C ASP A 230 22.89 28.13 -19.07
N VAL A 231 22.84 29.36 -18.55
CA VAL A 231 23.09 30.59 -19.31
C VAL A 231 24.55 30.61 -19.80
N ASN A 232 25.51 30.33 -18.91
CA ASN A 232 26.93 30.21 -19.24
C ASN A 232 27.18 29.15 -20.32
N TRP A 233 26.53 27.98 -20.22
CA TRP A 233 26.64 26.92 -21.21
C TRP A 233 26.14 27.35 -22.60
N LYS A 234 25.05 28.11 -22.68
CA LYS A 234 24.53 28.67 -23.96
C LYS A 234 25.47 29.73 -24.55
N ILE A 235 25.99 30.64 -23.73
CA ILE A 235 26.93 31.69 -24.16
C ILE A 235 28.24 31.06 -24.67
N ALA A 236 28.82 30.11 -23.93
CA ALA A 236 30.06 29.44 -24.31
C ALA A 236 29.92 28.64 -25.63
N GLN A 237 28.80 27.94 -25.84
CA GLN A 237 28.50 27.30 -27.13
C GLN A 237 28.39 28.31 -28.29
N ALA A 238 27.75 29.46 -28.07
CA ALA A 238 27.65 30.50 -29.10
C ALA A 238 29.00 31.15 -29.41
N CYS A 239 29.86 31.34 -28.40
CA CYS A 239 31.24 31.80 -28.56
C CYS A 239 32.07 30.79 -29.36
N LYS A 240 32.02 29.50 -28.99
CA LYS A 240 32.63 28.40 -29.75
C LYS A 240 32.20 28.40 -31.22
N ALA A 241 30.90 28.41 -31.47
CA ALA A 241 30.34 28.33 -32.82
C ALA A 241 30.65 29.58 -33.68
N GLU A 242 30.95 30.74 -33.08
CA GLU A 242 31.43 31.90 -33.83
C GLU A 242 32.95 31.82 -34.08
N LEU A 243 33.76 31.44 -33.08
CA LEU A 243 35.21 31.26 -33.20
C LEU A 243 35.59 30.19 -34.24
N GLU A 244 34.85 29.10 -34.35
CA GLU A 244 35.07 28.05 -35.35
C GLU A 244 34.85 28.51 -36.80
N LYS A 245 34.32 29.72 -37.02
CA LYS A 245 34.23 30.36 -38.35
C LYS A 245 35.54 31.05 -38.78
N TYR A 246 36.59 31.01 -37.95
CA TYR A 246 37.88 31.65 -38.20
C TYR A 246 38.99 30.63 -38.49
N GLN A 247 40.06 31.09 -39.13
CA GLN A 247 41.21 30.31 -39.56
C GLN A 247 42.21 30.15 -38.40
N ASN A 248 42.88 29.00 -38.34
CA ASN A 248 43.88 28.66 -37.32
C ASN A 248 43.36 28.78 -35.87
N VAL A 249 42.08 28.47 -35.63
CA VAL A 249 41.47 28.43 -34.29
C VAL A 249 41.04 27.01 -33.95
N ARG A 250 41.40 26.54 -32.75
CA ARG A 250 40.80 25.36 -32.11
C ARG A 250 40.13 25.79 -30.81
N VAL A 251 38.83 25.52 -30.66
CA VAL A 251 38.10 25.82 -29.43
C VAL A 251 37.98 24.56 -28.59
N TYR A 252 38.29 24.67 -27.31
CA TYR A 252 38.13 23.60 -26.32
C TYR A 252 37.13 24.06 -25.24
N MET A 253 36.24 23.15 -24.82
CA MET A 253 35.31 23.38 -23.71
C MET A 253 35.88 22.67 -22.47
N THR A 254 36.01 23.37 -21.34
CA THR A 254 36.55 22.75 -20.11
C THR A 254 35.67 21.66 -19.50
N ARG A 255 34.36 21.69 -19.83
CA ARG A 255 33.33 20.77 -19.32
C ARG A 255 32.33 20.38 -20.40
N THR A 256 31.59 19.32 -20.12
CA THR A 256 30.30 19.00 -20.75
C THR A 256 29.14 19.71 -20.03
N GLN A 257 27.89 19.54 -20.52
CA GLN A 257 26.75 20.36 -20.07
C GLN A 257 26.41 20.19 -18.58
N ASN A 258 26.41 18.96 -18.07
CA ASN A 258 25.98 18.62 -16.71
C ASN A 258 27.16 18.22 -15.81
N GLU A 259 28.37 18.72 -16.08
CA GLU A 259 29.60 18.35 -15.40
C GLU A 259 30.12 19.50 -14.53
N LEU A 260 30.59 19.19 -13.32
CA LEU A 260 31.15 20.15 -12.36
C LEU A 260 32.66 19.92 -12.14
N PRO A 261 33.54 20.33 -13.07
CA PRO A 261 34.97 20.28 -12.78
C PRO A 261 35.36 21.36 -11.76
N GLY A 262 36.20 20.99 -10.80
CA GLY A 262 36.75 21.93 -9.81
C GLY A 262 37.59 23.04 -10.44
N LEU A 263 37.79 24.14 -9.71
CA LEU A 263 38.41 25.36 -10.24
C LEU A 263 39.85 25.15 -10.78
N THR A 264 40.64 24.29 -10.14
CA THR A 264 41.99 23.91 -10.63
C THR A 264 41.90 22.97 -11.85
N GLU A 265 40.89 22.10 -11.89
CA GLU A 265 40.70 21.10 -12.95
C GLU A 265 40.33 21.74 -14.29
N ARG A 266 39.45 22.75 -14.28
CA ARG A 266 39.09 23.57 -15.45
C ARG A 266 40.33 24.10 -16.18
N VAL A 267 41.31 24.60 -15.41
CA VAL A 267 42.56 25.14 -15.95
C VAL A 267 43.56 24.04 -16.31
N ARG A 268 43.63 22.93 -15.55
CA ARG A 268 44.47 21.77 -15.90
C ARG A 268 44.11 21.26 -17.30
N ARG A 269 42.82 21.01 -17.54
CA ARG A 269 42.28 20.56 -18.83
C ARG A 269 42.64 21.52 -19.97
N ALA A 270 42.45 22.82 -19.76
CA ALA A 270 42.83 23.84 -20.74
C ALA A 270 44.33 23.81 -21.09
N ALA A 271 45.20 23.71 -20.08
CA ALA A 271 46.64 23.65 -20.29
C ALA A 271 47.12 22.36 -20.98
N GLU A 272 46.50 21.21 -20.67
CA GLU A 272 46.78 19.93 -21.34
C GLU A 272 46.33 19.93 -22.80
N GLN A 273 45.34 20.75 -23.15
CA GLN A 273 44.97 21.03 -24.53
C GLN A 273 45.85 22.08 -25.22
N GLY A 274 46.85 22.64 -24.53
CA GLY A 274 47.73 23.68 -25.08
C GLY A 274 47.06 25.05 -25.24
N ALA A 275 46.09 25.39 -24.38
CA ALA A 275 45.34 26.64 -24.46
C ALA A 275 46.25 27.89 -24.48
N THR A 276 46.12 28.67 -25.55
CA THR A 276 46.75 29.99 -25.71
C THR A 276 46.05 31.04 -24.84
N VAL A 277 44.78 30.82 -24.51
CA VAL A 277 43.94 31.71 -23.70
C VAL A 277 42.85 30.91 -22.97
N PHE A 278 42.51 31.35 -21.76
CA PHE A 278 41.45 30.77 -20.94
C PHE A 278 40.39 31.85 -20.65
N VAL A 279 39.15 31.61 -21.08
CA VAL A 279 38.02 32.55 -20.91
C VAL A 279 36.92 31.86 -20.12
N SER A 280 36.80 32.21 -18.84
CA SER A 280 35.69 31.78 -18.00
C SER A 280 34.49 32.70 -18.21
N ILE A 281 33.29 32.11 -18.32
CA ILE A 281 32.05 32.77 -18.72
C ILE A 281 31.06 32.66 -17.56
N HIS A 282 30.62 33.81 -17.04
CA HIS A 282 29.80 33.94 -15.84
C HIS A 282 28.70 35.03 -15.99
N ILE A 283 27.72 34.99 -15.08
CA ILE A 283 26.65 35.97 -14.95
C ILE A 283 26.64 36.52 -13.52
N ASN A 284 26.84 37.84 -13.36
CA ASN A 284 26.78 38.48 -12.05
C ASN A 284 25.46 38.22 -11.31
N SER A 285 25.53 38.26 -9.98
CA SER A 285 24.36 38.41 -9.11
C SER A 285 24.65 39.39 -7.98
N ALA A 286 23.61 40.08 -7.52
CA ALA A 286 23.65 40.95 -6.36
C ALA A 286 22.29 41.03 -5.65
N ALA A 287 22.31 41.19 -4.33
CA ALA A 287 21.12 41.39 -3.52
C ALA A 287 20.35 42.68 -3.87
N ALA A 288 21.04 43.68 -4.43
CA ALA A 288 20.40 44.85 -5.03
C ALA A 288 19.98 44.53 -6.47
N THR A 289 18.68 44.32 -6.69
CA THR A 289 18.06 44.05 -8.00
C THR A 289 18.19 45.21 -9.00
N SER A 290 18.70 46.36 -8.57
CA SER A 290 19.07 47.52 -9.39
C SER A 290 20.51 47.48 -9.92
N ALA A 291 21.35 46.51 -9.54
CA ALA A 291 22.64 46.30 -10.18
C ALA A 291 22.44 45.80 -11.63
N HIS A 292 23.22 46.31 -12.58
CA HIS A 292 23.15 45.92 -14.00
C HIS A 292 24.50 46.13 -14.70
N GLY A 293 24.68 45.50 -15.87
CA GLY A 293 25.81 45.69 -16.78
C GLY A 293 26.90 44.61 -16.74
N ALA A 294 27.92 44.78 -17.57
CA ALA A 294 29.03 43.86 -17.78
C ALA A 294 30.32 44.32 -17.07
N GLU A 295 31.05 43.39 -16.45
CA GLU A 295 32.44 43.55 -16.00
C GLU A 295 33.31 42.39 -16.50
N VAL A 296 34.64 42.55 -16.48
CA VAL A 296 35.58 41.47 -16.82
C VAL A 296 36.76 41.48 -15.85
N TRP A 297 37.00 40.36 -15.16
CA TRP A 297 38.12 40.20 -14.24
C TRP A 297 39.33 39.58 -14.95
N TYR A 298 40.51 40.17 -14.75
CA TYR A 298 41.76 39.76 -15.39
C TYR A 298 42.92 39.76 -14.39
N PRO A 299 44.11 39.22 -14.77
CA PRO A 299 45.21 39.07 -13.83
C PRO A 299 45.73 40.42 -13.29
N ASN A 300 46.01 40.48 -11.99
CA ASN A 300 46.58 41.62 -11.26
C ASN A 300 47.97 42.04 -11.77
N ASP A 301 48.54 43.11 -11.22
CA ASP A 301 49.82 43.65 -11.72
C ASP A 301 51.07 42.85 -11.30
N SER A 302 50.92 41.63 -10.76
CA SER A 302 52.02 40.71 -10.43
C SER A 302 53.05 40.58 -11.58
N SER A 303 54.32 40.55 -11.20
CA SER A 303 55.49 40.32 -12.05
C SER A 303 55.58 38.88 -12.57
N TYR A 304 54.97 37.91 -11.89
CA TYR A 304 54.98 36.52 -12.30
C TYR A 304 54.20 36.34 -13.59
N ASN A 305 54.83 35.78 -14.63
CA ASN A 305 54.26 35.61 -15.97
C ASN A 305 53.50 36.87 -16.45
N LYS A 306 54.17 38.04 -16.38
CA LYS A 306 53.59 39.38 -16.59
C LYS A 306 52.78 39.54 -17.88
N ASP A 307 53.11 38.79 -18.94
CA ASP A 307 52.37 38.82 -20.20
C ASP A 307 50.90 38.38 -20.04
N ALA A 308 50.60 37.50 -19.07
CA ALA A 308 49.22 37.14 -18.74
C ALA A 308 48.39 38.36 -18.28
N HIS A 309 48.99 39.31 -17.55
CA HIS A 309 48.35 40.59 -17.23
C HIS A 309 48.14 41.42 -18.51
N THR A 310 49.18 41.58 -19.32
CA THR A 310 49.15 42.43 -20.53
C THR A 310 48.08 41.95 -21.52
N THR A 311 48.12 40.67 -21.92
CA THR A 311 47.15 40.07 -22.83
C THR A 311 45.77 39.95 -22.19
N GLY A 312 45.67 39.56 -20.91
CA GLY A 312 44.40 39.47 -20.18
C GLY A 312 43.67 40.81 -20.06
N LYS A 313 44.41 41.91 -19.91
CA LYS A 313 43.90 43.29 -19.89
C LYS A 313 43.36 43.72 -21.25
N GLU A 314 44.13 43.47 -22.32
CA GLU A 314 43.74 43.82 -23.68
C GLU A 314 42.51 43.03 -24.15
N LEU A 315 42.50 41.72 -23.88
CA LEU A 315 41.38 40.82 -24.16
C LEU A 315 40.12 41.27 -23.42
N SER A 316 40.22 41.52 -22.12
CA SER A 316 39.10 41.98 -21.29
C SER A 316 38.49 43.28 -21.82
N GLN A 317 39.32 44.25 -22.22
CA GLN A 317 38.81 45.49 -22.80
C GLN A 317 38.14 45.26 -24.16
N LYS A 318 38.70 44.38 -25.00
CA LYS A 318 38.13 44.04 -26.31
C LYS A 318 36.80 43.30 -26.20
N ILE A 319 36.62 42.44 -25.20
CA ILE A 319 35.33 41.78 -24.89
C ILE A 319 34.33 42.78 -24.31
N LEU A 320 34.72 43.58 -23.31
CA LEU A 320 33.83 44.57 -22.68
C LEU A 320 33.29 45.60 -23.69
N ASN A 321 34.12 46.03 -24.65
CA ASN A 321 33.71 46.90 -25.76
C ASN A 321 32.68 46.25 -26.70
N GLU A 322 32.66 44.92 -26.82
CA GLU A 322 31.69 44.19 -27.64
C GLU A 322 30.39 43.89 -26.88
N LEU A 323 30.46 43.66 -25.56
CA LEU A 323 29.30 43.47 -24.69
C LEU A 323 28.52 44.78 -24.49
N THR A 324 29.22 45.89 -24.24
CA THR A 324 28.59 47.22 -24.12
C THR A 324 27.95 47.69 -25.43
N ALA A 325 28.49 47.29 -26.59
CA ALA A 325 27.87 47.51 -27.89
C ALA A 325 26.52 46.79 -28.09
N LEU A 326 26.18 45.80 -27.26
CA LEU A 326 24.86 45.15 -27.21
C LEU A 326 23.87 45.89 -26.27
N GLY A 327 24.25 47.02 -25.69
CA GLY A 327 23.41 47.80 -24.77
C GLY A 327 23.45 47.32 -23.31
N LEU A 328 24.49 46.57 -22.93
CA LEU A 328 24.85 46.34 -21.53
C LEU A 328 25.59 47.57 -20.98
N SER A 329 25.43 47.87 -19.69
CA SER A 329 26.15 48.99 -19.06
C SER A 329 27.61 48.63 -18.79
N ASP A 330 28.53 49.57 -19.01
CA ASP A 330 29.94 49.41 -18.70
C ASP A 330 30.18 49.49 -17.18
N ARG A 331 30.81 48.46 -16.60
CA ARG A 331 31.23 48.40 -15.19
C ARG A 331 32.75 48.27 -15.02
N GLY A 332 33.50 48.39 -16.12
CA GLY A 332 34.95 48.34 -16.19
C GLY A 332 35.58 46.94 -16.16
N ILE A 333 36.82 46.87 -16.66
CA ILE A 333 37.72 45.73 -16.45
C ILE A 333 38.42 45.85 -15.08
N LYS A 334 38.66 44.74 -14.40
CA LYS A 334 39.06 44.74 -12.98
C LYS A 334 40.12 43.69 -12.65
N THR A 335 40.91 43.97 -11.62
CA THR A 335 41.89 43.05 -11.01
C THR A 335 41.59 42.91 -9.52
N LYS A 336 41.98 41.79 -8.91
CA LYS A 336 41.75 41.56 -7.47
C LYS A 336 42.88 40.74 -6.86
N ASP A 337 43.48 41.28 -5.80
CA ASP A 337 44.55 40.63 -5.05
C ASP A 337 44.00 39.64 -4.02
N THR A 338 44.77 38.60 -3.73
CA THR A 338 44.45 37.63 -2.69
C THR A 338 44.30 38.26 -1.30
N GLN A 339 43.26 37.87 -0.57
CA GLN A 339 43.03 38.33 0.81
C GLN A 339 43.85 37.54 1.85
N THR A 340 44.49 36.43 1.47
CA THR A 340 45.28 35.57 2.38
C THR A 340 46.78 35.86 2.37
N ASN A 341 47.22 36.95 1.71
CA ASN A 341 48.63 37.29 1.49
C ASN A 341 49.45 36.16 0.83
N SER A 342 48.79 35.29 0.06
CA SER A 342 49.45 34.27 -0.76
C SER A 342 50.25 34.90 -1.90
N LYS A 343 51.30 34.20 -2.35
CA LYS A 343 52.29 34.73 -3.28
C LYS A 343 52.60 33.73 -4.39
N TYR A 344 53.01 34.25 -5.54
CA TYR A 344 53.63 33.47 -6.59
C TYR A 344 55.09 33.12 -6.25
N PRO A 345 55.74 32.19 -6.98
CA PRO A 345 57.12 31.77 -6.72
C PRO A 345 58.17 32.90 -6.77
N ASP A 346 57.89 34.02 -7.44
CA ASP A 346 58.75 35.22 -7.46
C ASP A 346 58.56 36.14 -6.22
N GLY A 347 57.64 35.79 -5.32
CA GLY A 347 57.30 36.56 -4.13
C GLY A 347 56.26 37.69 -4.36
N SER A 348 55.75 37.86 -5.59
CA SER A 348 54.68 38.82 -5.90
C SER A 348 53.30 38.35 -5.43
N VAL A 349 52.34 39.27 -5.32
CA VAL A 349 51.00 39.01 -4.75
C VAL A 349 50.16 38.15 -5.70
N ARG A 350 49.59 37.05 -5.17
CA ARG A 350 48.77 36.11 -5.95
C ARG A 350 47.41 36.71 -6.33
N ASP A 351 46.90 36.33 -7.50
CA ASP A 351 45.54 36.69 -7.94
C ASP A 351 44.48 36.08 -7.01
N TYR A 352 43.38 36.80 -6.80
CA TYR A 352 42.28 36.37 -5.92
C TYR A 352 41.50 35.16 -6.45
N TYR A 353 41.14 35.17 -7.74
CA TYR A 353 40.27 34.15 -8.32
C TYR A 353 41.09 32.91 -8.74
N THR A 354 40.71 31.75 -8.23
CA THR A 354 41.46 30.49 -8.40
C THR A 354 41.75 30.14 -9.86
N VAL A 355 40.80 30.34 -10.78
CA VAL A 355 40.99 30.05 -12.21
C VAL A 355 42.01 31.00 -12.86
N ILE A 356 41.95 32.30 -12.57
CA ILE A 356 42.90 33.31 -13.07
C ILE A 356 44.31 32.99 -12.54
N ALA A 357 44.42 32.66 -11.25
CA ALA A 357 45.70 32.38 -10.61
C ALA A 357 46.37 31.10 -11.16
N ASN A 358 45.61 30.02 -11.31
CA ASN A 358 46.10 28.76 -11.89
C ASN A 358 46.45 28.91 -13.38
N ALA A 359 45.73 29.78 -14.12
CA ALA A 359 46.02 30.04 -15.53
C ALA A 359 47.37 30.76 -15.66
N ARG A 360 47.58 31.84 -14.89
CA ARG A 360 48.88 32.53 -14.82
C ARG A 360 50.00 31.59 -14.40
N GLU A 361 49.77 30.70 -13.42
CA GLU A 361 50.76 29.70 -12.98
C GLU A 361 51.21 28.74 -14.09
N ARG A 362 50.38 28.56 -15.12
CA ARG A 362 50.66 27.75 -16.32
C ARG A 362 51.08 28.60 -17.53
N GLY A 363 51.28 29.91 -17.37
CA GLY A 363 51.66 30.85 -18.42
C GLY A 363 50.50 31.30 -19.32
N ILE A 364 49.25 30.98 -18.97
CA ILE A 364 48.07 31.22 -19.79
C ILE A 364 47.38 32.52 -19.33
N PRO A 365 47.03 33.47 -20.22
CA PRO A 365 46.15 34.58 -19.88
C PRO A 365 44.74 34.03 -19.59
N GLY A 366 44.37 34.04 -18.31
CA GLY A 366 43.05 33.64 -17.81
C GLY A 366 42.20 34.85 -17.40
N ILE A 367 40.95 34.91 -17.85
CA ILE A 367 39.98 35.96 -17.51
C ILE A 367 38.62 35.36 -17.08
N ILE A 368 37.78 36.16 -16.42
CA ILE A 368 36.38 35.85 -16.10
C ILE A 368 35.50 36.97 -16.68
N VAL A 369 34.58 36.63 -17.58
CA VAL A 369 33.64 37.55 -18.23
C VAL A 369 32.29 37.49 -17.51
N GLU A 370 31.90 38.58 -16.89
CA GLU A 370 30.72 38.73 -16.04
C GLU A 370 29.66 39.55 -16.75
N HIS A 371 28.79 38.90 -17.53
CA HIS A 371 28.08 39.55 -18.64
C HIS A 371 26.99 40.57 -18.24
N ALA A 372 26.13 40.20 -17.30
CA ALA A 372 24.92 40.91 -16.93
C ALA A 372 24.50 40.49 -15.51
N PHE A 373 23.42 41.04 -14.95
CA PHE A 373 22.93 40.64 -13.62
C PHE A 373 21.70 39.73 -13.71
N ILE A 374 21.83 38.46 -13.28
CA ILE A 374 20.69 37.53 -13.25
C ILE A 374 19.61 37.97 -12.25
N SER A 375 19.99 38.69 -11.19
CA SER A 375 19.08 39.27 -10.20
C SER A 375 18.43 40.59 -10.64
N ASN A 376 18.77 41.12 -11.81
CA ASN A 376 18.15 42.33 -12.36
C ASN A 376 16.93 41.98 -13.23
N PRO A 377 15.72 42.49 -12.93
CA PRO A 377 14.52 42.14 -13.71
C PRO A 377 14.58 42.48 -15.20
N GLU A 378 15.30 43.53 -15.63
CA GLU A 378 15.38 43.94 -17.03
C GLU A 378 16.54 43.29 -17.79
N GLU A 379 17.59 42.80 -17.11
CA GLU A 379 18.63 41.99 -17.74
C GLU A 379 18.27 40.49 -17.73
N ASN A 380 17.61 39.99 -16.68
CA ASN A 380 17.06 38.63 -16.61
C ASN A 380 16.09 38.34 -17.78
N LYS A 381 15.17 39.27 -18.09
CA LYS A 381 14.31 39.23 -19.29
C LYS A 381 15.05 39.16 -20.63
N LYS A 382 16.32 39.55 -20.68
CA LYS A 382 17.18 39.38 -21.88
C LYS A 382 17.94 38.05 -21.82
N LEU A 383 18.33 37.61 -20.63
CA LEU A 383 19.00 36.31 -20.43
C LEU A 383 18.06 35.10 -20.67
N THR A 384 16.73 35.29 -20.63
CA THR A 384 15.78 34.29 -21.13
C THR A 384 15.75 34.20 -22.66
N ASP A 385 16.18 35.24 -23.39
CA ASP A 385 16.22 35.23 -24.85
C ASP A 385 17.48 34.52 -25.39
N ASP A 386 17.24 33.31 -25.87
CA ASP A 386 18.19 32.47 -26.60
C ASP A 386 18.88 33.18 -27.78
N ALA A 387 18.29 34.23 -28.37
CA ALA A 387 18.94 35.08 -29.38
C ALA A 387 19.91 36.11 -28.77
N PHE A 388 19.58 36.71 -27.62
CA PHE A 388 20.49 37.58 -26.89
C PHE A 388 21.68 36.79 -26.33
N LEU A 389 21.47 35.61 -25.75
CA LEU A 389 22.58 34.74 -25.30
C LEU A 389 23.55 34.36 -26.44
N ARG A 390 23.03 34.19 -27.67
CA ARG A 390 23.88 34.01 -28.86
C ARG A 390 24.66 35.29 -29.22
N GLN A 391 24.08 36.48 -29.03
CA GLN A 391 24.79 37.74 -29.24
C GLN A 391 25.91 37.95 -28.23
N LEU A 392 25.69 37.58 -26.95
CA LEU A 392 26.72 37.61 -25.89
C LEU A 392 27.91 36.71 -26.25
N GLY A 393 27.68 35.44 -26.56
CA GLY A 393 28.78 34.54 -26.97
C GLY A 393 29.48 35.01 -28.25
N GLN A 394 28.75 35.60 -29.19
CA GLN A 394 29.36 36.23 -30.36
C GLN A 394 30.15 37.50 -30.03
N ALA A 395 29.86 38.20 -28.92
CA ALA A 395 30.64 39.36 -28.46
C ALA A 395 31.98 38.93 -27.87
N ASP A 396 31.99 37.91 -27.00
CA ASP A 396 33.21 37.26 -26.52
C ASP A 396 34.10 36.82 -27.68
N ALA A 397 33.52 36.09 -28.64
CA ALA A 397 34.21 35.64 -29.83
C ALA A 397 34.81 36.80 -30.63
N ARG A 398 34.10 37.93 -30.78
CA ARG A 398 34.64 39.13 -31.47
C ARG A 398 35.75 39.81 -30.68
N GLY A 399 35.68 39.83 -29.35
CA GLY A 399 36.77 40.32 -28.49
C GLY A 399 38.03 39.47 -28.61
N ILE A 400 37.89 38.14 -28.57
CA ILE A 400 38.97 37.16 -28.80
C ILE A 400 39.56 37.32 -30.21
N VAL A 401 38.71 37.35 -31.26
CA VAL A 401 39.12 37.59 -32.66
C VAL A 401 39.93 38.87 -32.82
N LYS A 402 39.50 39.98 -32.20
CA LYS A 402 40.23 41.26 -32.20
C LYS A 402 41.52 41.22 -31.40
N THR A 403 41.71 40.26 -30.49
CA THR A 403 42.89 40.13 -29.64
C THR A 403 43.99 39.34 -30.35
N PHE A 404 43.63 38.29 -31.10
CA PHE A 404 44.56 37.41 -31.79
C PHE A 404 44.56 37.58 -33.34
N ASP A 405 43.98 38.68 -33.85
CA ASP A 405 43.86 39.06 -35.28
C ASP A 405 43.33 37.95 -36.21
N LEU A 406 42.30 37.25 -35.74
CA LEU A 406 41.80 36.02 -36.36
C LEU A 406 41.01 36.30 -37.65
N GLN A 407 41.36 35.61 -38.74
CA GLN A 407 40.78 35.83 -40.08
C GLN A 407 39.62 34.88 -40.37
N LYS A 408 38.52 35.36 -40.95
CA LYS A 408 37.29 34.56 -41.16
C LYS A 408 37.43 33.58 -42.34
N LYS A 409 36.67 32.48 -42.31
CA LYS A 409 36.51 31.53 -43.43
C LYS A 409 35.53 32.08 -44.48
N GLY A 410 35.92 32.10 -45.75
CA GLY A 410 35.04 32.39 -46.89
C GLY A 410 34.75 31.13 -47.71
N GLY A 411 33.93 31.21 -48.77
CA GLY A 411 33.62 30.08 -49.65
C GLY A 411 32.75 30.43 -50.86
N ALA A 412 32.43 29.42 -51.67
CA ALA A 412 31.61 29.50 -52.87
C ALA A 412 30.80 28.21 -53.11
N TRP A 413 29.68 28.34 -53.82
CA TRP A 413 28.82 27.21 -54.22
C TRP A 413 29.38 26.47 -55.44
N GLN A 414 29.33 25.14 -55.40
CA GLN A 414 29.80 24.24 -56.46
C GLN A 414 28.70 23.23 -56.82
N GLN A 415 28.20 23.29 -58.07
CA GLN A 415 27.28 22.27 -58.57
C GLN A 415 28.06 21.01 -58.98
N GLN A 416 27.55 19.85 -58.60
CA GLN A 416 28.15 18.55 -58.87
C GLN A 416 27.56 17.93 -60.15
N ALA A 417 28.20 16.89 -60.68
CA ALA A 417 27.78 16.22 -61.92
C ALA A 417 26.43 15.47 -61.82
N ASP A 418 25.97 15.18 -60.61
CA ASP A 418 24.63 14.63 -60.31
C ASP A 418 23.54 15.72 -60.17
N GLY A 419 23.91 17.00 -60.32
CA GLY A 419 23.04 18.16 -60.17
C GLY A 419 22.94 18.71 -58.74
N THR A 420 23.49 18.02 -57.74
CA THR A 420 23.50 18.49 -56.34
C THR A 420 24.40 19.72 -56.15
N TRP A 421 24.19 20.44 -55.05
CA TRP A 421 25.00 21.62 -54.69
C TRP A 421 25.77 21.36 -53.41
N LYS A 422 27.05 21.73 -53.41
CA LYS A 422 27.94 21.69 -52.24
C LYS A 422 28.58 23.06 -52.01
N TYR A 423 28.90 23.40 -50.77
CA TYR A 423 29.60 24.66 -50.45
C TYR A 423 31.07 24.38 -50.16
N GLN A 424 31.97 25.04 -50.88
CA GLN A 424 33.42 24.88 -50.75
C GLN A 424 34.04 26.13 -50.13
N TYR A 425 34.78 25.98 -49.04
CA TYR A 425 35.51 27.05 -48.40
C TYR A 425 36.75 27.48 -49.21
N THR A 426 37.26 28.69 -48.98
CA THR A 426 38.42 29.25 -49.69
C THR A 426 39.73 28.47 -49.50
N ASN A 427 39.81 27.57 -48.50
CA ASN A 427 40.92 26.63 -48.32
C ASN A 427 40.75 25.32 -49.11
N GLY A 428 39.72 25.19 -49.95
CA GLY A 428 39.42 24.01 -50.77
C GLY A 428 38.58 22.92 -50.08
N SER A 429 38.39 22.98 -48.76
CA SER A 429 37.54 22.02 -48.03
C SER A 429 36.04 22.27 -48.25
N TYR A 430 35.21 21.24 -48.10
CA TYR A 430 33.74 21.36 -48.21
C TYR A 430 33.07 21.48 -46.84
N ALA A 431 31.95 22.21 -46.80
CA ALA A 431 31.01 22.16 -45.70
C ALA A 431 30.36 20.76 -45.60
N VAL A 432 30.18 20.25 -44.38
CA VAL A 432 29.49 18.99 -44.05
C VAL A 432 28.81 19.15 -42.69
N ASN A 433 27.60 18.59 -42.50
CA ASN A 433 26.79 18.69 -41.28
C ASN A 433 26.83 20.08 -40.63
N THR A 434 26.54 21.14 -41.40
CA THR A 434 26.71 22.51 -40.92
C THR A 434 25.83 23.54 -41.63
N TRP A 435 25.57 24.64 -40.93
CA TRP A 435 24.86 25.80 -41.44
C TRP A 435 25.79 26.72 -42.24
N VAL A 436 25.51 26.88 -43.53
CA VAL A 436 26.14 27.90 -44.38
C VAL A 436 25.27 29.15 -44.36
N THR A 437 25.88 30.29 -44.07
CA THR A 437 25.26 31.61 -44.27
C THR A 437 25.95 32.30 -45.45
N ASP A 438 25.25 32.44 -46.56
CA ASP A 438 25.73 33.11 -47.77
C ASP A 438 24.72 34.17 -48.23
N ASN A 439 25.19 35.36 -48.60
CA ASN A 439 24.35 36.49 -49.04
C ASN A 439 23.12 36.77 -48.12
N LYS A 440 23.33 36.64 -46.79
CA LYS A 440 22.30 36.75 -45.72
C LYS A 440 21.21 35.67 -45.73
N LYS A 441 21.30 34.66 -46.59
CA LYS A 441 20.46 33.46 -46.60
C LYS A 441 21.14 32.34 -45.80
N GLN A 442 20.36 31.46 -45.21
CA GLN A 442 20.86 30.27 -44.50
C GLN A 442 20.47 29.00 -45.24
N TYR A 443 21.40 28.05 -45.25
CA TYR A 443 21.31 26.75 -45.92
C TYR A 443 21.88 25.69 -44.97
N TRP A 444 21.28 24.50 -44.92
CA TRP A 444 21.89 23.36 -44.23
C TRP A 444 22.60 22.44 -45.23
N ILE A 445 23.80 22.00 -44.86
CA ILE A 445 24.62 21.06 -45.63
C ILE A 445 24.68 19.75 -44.85
N ASP A 446 24.32 18.64 -45.49
CA ASP A 446 24.25 17.31 -44.87
C ASP A 446 25.62 16.64 -44.64
N ALA A 447 25.60 15.40 -44.13
CA ALA A 447 26.79 14.60 -43.88
C ALA A 447 27.60 14.25 -45.15
N ASN A 448 26.96 14.29 -46.33
CA ASN A 448 27.58 14.05 -47.64
C ASN A 448 28.18 15.33 -48.22
N GLY A 449 27.98 16.48 -47.58
CA GLY A 449 28.36 17.81 -48.06
C GLY A 449 27.34 18.43 -49.01
N THR A 450 26.13 17.89 -49.09
CA THR A 450 25.06 18.27 -50.02
C THR A 450 24.05 19.23 -49.38
N MET A 451 23.68 20.28 -50.11
CA MET A 451 22.65 21.24 -49.72
C MET A 451 21.27 20.59 -49.63
N VAL A 452 20.59 20.78 -48.49
CA VAL A 452 19.25 20.21 -48.23
C VAL A 452 18.14 21.11 -48.77
N THR A 453 17.06 20.49 -49.26
CA THR A 453 15.82 21.14 -49.74
C THR A 453 14.59 20.44 -49.14
N GLY A 454 13.46 21.14 -49.03
CA GLY A 454 12.21 20.57 -48.50
C GLY A 454 12.17 20.49 -46.97
N VAL A 455 11.37 19.57 -46.42
CA VAL A 455 11.30 19.33 -44.96
C VAL A 455 12.38 18.34 -44.54
N CYS A 456 13.21 18.72 -43.58
CA CYS A 456 14.31 17.88 -43.08
C CYS A 456 14.54 18.07 -41.58
N ALA A 457 15.03 17.03 -40.90
CA ALA A 457 15.50 17.11 -39.52
C ALA A 457 16.98 17.53 -39.50
N VAL A 458 17.28 18.58 -38.74
CA VAL A 458 18.62 19.15 -38.54
C VAL A 458 18.81 19.33 -37.04
N GLU A 459 19.87 18.75 -36.47
CA GLU A 459 20.26 18.96 -35.06
C GLU A 459 19.08 18.73 -34.07
N GLY A 460 18.25 17.71 -34.34
CA GLY A 460 17.08 17.35 -33.53
C GLY A 460 15.81 18.19 -33.77
N LYS A 461 15.82 19.13 -34.72
CA LYS A 461 14.68 20.03 -35.03
C LYS A 461 14.28 19.90 -36.49
N VAL A 462 12.99 20.02 -36.80
CA VAL A 462 12.47 19.94 -38.17
C VAL A 462 12.43 21.32 -38.80
N TYR A 463 13.02 21.48 -39.98
CA TYR A 463 13.09 22.74 -40.73
C TYR A 463 12.49 22.59 -42.14
N HIS A 464 12.11 23.70 -42.76
CA HIS A 464 11.69 23.74 -44.17
C HIS A 464 12.60 24.65 -45.00
N PHE A 465 13.27 24.06 -45.99
CA PHE A 465 14.08 24.73 -47.02
C PHE A 465 13.29 24.79 -48.33
N ASP A 466 13.42 25.87 -49.10
CA ASP A 466 12.84 25.95 -50.45
C ASP A 466 13.64 25.14 -51.49
N SER A 467 13.21 25.18 -52.75
CA SER A 467 13.86 24.49 -53.87
C SER A 467 15.23 25.06 -54.26
N SER A 468 15.63 26.19 -53.67
CA SER A 468 16.98 26.75 -53.75
C SER A 468 17.81 26.48 -52.47
N GLY A 469 17.31 25.63 -51.57
CA GLY A 469 17.96 25.26 -50.32
C GLY A 469 17.91 26.34 -49.23
N VAL A 470 17.15 27.42 -49.44
CA VAL A 470 17.08 28.53 -48.49
C VAL A 470 16.09 28.22 -47.38
N LEU A 471 16.55 28.31 -46.14
CA LEU A 471 15.72 28.17 -44.94
C LEU A 471 14.57 29.18 -44.96
N GLN A 472 13.34 28.70 -44.81
CA GLN A 472 12.15 29.55 -44.72
C GLN A 472 11.84 29.87 -43.25
N THR A 473 11.85 31.16 -42.89
CA THR A 473 11.66 31.65 -41.51
C THR A 473 10.28 32.25 -41.24
N THR A 474 9.32 32.06 -42.16
CA THR A 474 7.93 32.50 -41.97
C THR A 474 7.22 31.62 -40.94
N ALA A 475 6.82 32.22 -39.82
CA ALA A 475 6.08 31.53 -38.77
C ALA A 475 4.62 31.25 -39.17
N GLY A 476 4.03 30.19 -38.62
CA GLY A 476 2.62 29.82 -38.78
C GLY A 476 2.41 28.42 -39.38
N TRP A 477 1.14 28.09 -39.63
CA TRP A 477 0.72 26.83 -40.23
C TRP A 477 1.15 26.71 -41.70
N LYS A 478 1.72 25.57 -42.06
CA LYS A 478 2.06 25.24 -43.46
C LYS A 478 1.78 23.77 -43.75
N GLN A 479 1.05 23.50 -44.84
CA GLN A 479 0.86 22.15 -45.34
C GLN A 479 1.97 21.80 -46.34
N LEU A 480 2.64 20.67 -46.14
CA LEU A 480 3.82 20.24 -46.89
C LEU A 480 3.75 18.72 -47.06
N ASN A 481 3.80 18.25 -48.31
CA ASN A 481 3.66 16.83 -48.66
C ASN A 481 2.41 16.15 -48.03
N GLY A 482 1.31 16.90 -47.94
CA GLY A 482 0.05 16.48 -47.33
C GLY A 482 -0.04 16.70 -45.81
N ASN A 483 1.10 16.69 -45.10
CA ASN A 483 1.17 16.88 -43.65
C ASN A 483 1.09 18.36 -43.26
N TRP A 484 0.50 18.65 -42.10
CA TRP A 484 0.53 19.99 -41.50
C TRP A 484 1.66 20.11 -40.48
N TYR A 485 2.32 21.26 -40.48
CA TYR A 485 3.37 21.66 -39.55
C TYR A 485 3.09 23.09 -39.08
N TYR A 486 3.58 23.46 -37.89
CA TYR A 486 3.55 24.84 -37.39
C TYR A 486 4.97 25.39 -37.22
N PHE A 487 5.39 26.32 -38.08
CA PHE A 487 6.74 26.89 -38.06
C PHE A 487 6.86 28.12 -37.15
N THR A 488 8.05 28.35 -36.62
CA THR A 488 8.43 29.52 -35.81
C THR A 488 9.22 30.53 -36.64
N LYS A 489 9.50 31.71 -36.06
CA LYS A 489 10.33 32.75 -36.71
C LYS A 489 11.79 32.34 -36.93
N SER A 490 12.25 31.22 -36.34
CA SER A 490 13.58 30.64 -36.62
C SER A 490 13.57 29.68 -37.82
N GLY A 491 12.40 29.40 -38.40
CA GLY A 491 12.23 28.39 -39.45
C GLY A 491 12.19 26.94 -38.94
N ALA A 492 12.36 26.70 -37.63
CA ALA A 492 12.08 25.41 -37.01
C ALA A 492 10.56 25.22 -36.81
N ALA A 493 10.07 24.01 -37.05
CA ALA A 493 8.74 23.57 -36.67
C ALA A 493 8.64 23.35 -35.16
N GLN A 494 7.45 23.58 -34.61
CA GLN A 494 7.10 23.16 -33.25
C GLN A 494 6.85 21.66 -33.17
N THR A 495 7.08 21.12 -31.98
CA THR A 495 6.93 19.70 -31.59
C THR A 495 6.18 19.64 -30.26
N GLY A 496 5.22 18.74 -30.10
CA GLY A 496 4.32 18.75 -28.94
C GLY A 496 3.18 19.76 -29.07
N TRP A 497 2.76 20.37 -27.96
CA TRP A 497 1.60 21.27 -27.92
C TRP A 497 1.86 22.62 -28.59
N VAL A 498 0.86 23.11 -29.34
CA VAL A 498 0.86 24.40 -30.02
C VAL A 498 -0.45 25.13 -29.77
N LYS A 499 -0.37 26.33 -29.19
CA LYS A 499 -1.49 27.26 -29.01
C LYS A 499 -1.62 28.13 -30.28
N SER A 500 -2.77 28.09 -30.95
CA SER A 500 -2.98 28.86 -32.19
C SER A 500 -4.44 29.29 -32.36
N GLY A 501 -4.69 30.60 -32.46
CA GLY A 501 -6.05 31.15 -32.60
C GLY A 501 -7.00 30.77 -31.46
N GLY A 502 -6.49 30.71 -30.22
CA GLY A 502 -7.26 30.32 -29.03
C GLY A 502 -7.58 28.82 -28.93
N LYS A 503 -6.94 27.96 -29.73
CA LYS A 503 -7.10 26.51 -29.71
C LYS A 503 -5.75 25.81 -29.55
N TRP A 504 -5.74 24.67 -28.87
CA TRP A 504 -4.58 23.78 -28.79
C TRP A 504 -4.56 22.78 -29.95
N TYR A 505 -3.36 22.44 -30.40
CA TYR A 505 -3.08 21.42 -31.42
C TYR A 505 -1.84 20.64 -30.96
N TYR A 506 -1.68 19.38 -31.38
CA TYR A 506 -0.52 18.58 -31.04
C TYR A 506 0.29 18.21 -32.29
N GLN A 507 1.57 18.56 -32.32
CA GLN A 507 2.54 18.14 -33.33
C GLN A 507 3.30 16.92 -32.81
N ASP A 508 3.58 15.95 -33.69
CA ASP A 508 4.39 14.78 -33.40
C ASP A 508 5.78 15.18 -32.83
N PRO A 509 6.20 14.65 -31.66
CA PRO A 509 7.50 15.01 -31.09
C PRO A 509 8.71 14.64 -31.95
N ALA A 510 8.62 13.58 -32.76
CA ALA A 510 9.73 13.12 -33.59
C ALA A 510 9.74 13.74 -34.99
N SER A 511 8.55 14.02 -35.56
CA SER A 511 8.43 14.48 -36.96
C SER A 511 7.86 15.88 -37.14
N GLY A 512 7.39 16.56 -36.09
CA GLY A 512 6.75 17.88 -36.17
C GLY A 512 5.41 17.92 -36.91
N VAL A 513 4.80 16.75 -37.17
CA VAL A 513 3.56 16.62 -37.96
C VAL A 513 2.33 16.71 -37.06
N MET A 514 1.38 17.59 -37.38
CA MET A 514 0.12 17.71 -36.66
C MET A 514 -0.66 16.39 -36.60
N LYS A 515 -1.03 15.96 -35.38
CA LYS A 515 -1.86 14.77 -35.13
C LYS A 515 -3.36 15.10 -35.19
N THR A 516 -4.16 14.08 -35.47
CA THR A 516 -5.63 14.09 -35.42
C THR A 516 -6.13 12.80 -34.77
N GLY A 517 -7.34 12.80 -34.21
CA GLY A 517 -7.87 11.69 -33.42
C GLY A 517 -7.31 11.68 -32.00
N TRP A 518 -7.27 10.50 -31.38
CA TRP A 518 -6.71 10.32 -30.03
C TRP A 518 -5.18 10.35 -30.05
N VAL A 519 -4.60 11.09 -29.10
CA VAL A 519 -3.19 10.99 -28.71
C VAL A 519 -3.08 10.70 -27.22
N ASP A 520 -1.96 10.09 -26.83
CA ASP A 520 -1.55 9.90 -25.44
C ASP A 520 -0.32 10.78 -25.20
N VAL A 521 -0.33 11.57 -24.12
CA VAL A 521 0.74 12.52 -23.78
C VAL A 521 0.90 12.50 -22.26
N SER A 522 2.02 11.97 -21.76
CA SER A 522 2.27 11.76 -20.32
C SER A 522 1.08 11.08 -19.61
N GLY A 523 0.69 9.90 -20.11
CA GLY A 523 -0.42 9.08 -19.61
C GLY A 523 -1.83 9.66 -19.80
N LYS A 524 -1.95 10.91 -20.27
CA LYS A 524 -3.22 11.63 -20.43
C LYS A 524 -3.66 11.59 -21.89
N LYS A 525 -4.91 11.20 -22.12
CA LYS A 525 -5.47 11.02 -23.47
C LYS A 525 -6.24 12.26 -23.91
N TYR A 526 -5.94 12.75 -25.11
CA TYR A 526 -6.54 13.96 -25.68
C TYR A 526 -7.13 13.65 -27.06
N PHE A 527 -8.26 14.27 -27.39
CA PHE A 527 -8.87 14.14 -28.71
C PHE A 527 -8.67 15.40 -29.54
N LEU A 528 -7.89 15.27 -30.62
CA LEU A 528 -7.74 16.28 -31.67
C LEU A 528 -8.81 16.03 -32.74
N THR A 529 -9.61 17.05 -33.03
CA THR A 529 -10.61 17.00 -34.11
C THR A 529 -9.96 16.85 -35.50
N ALA A 530 -10.78 16.64 -36.54
CA ALA A 530 -10.30 16.53 -37.92
C ALA A 530 -9.53 17.77 -38.44
N SER A 531 -9.63 18.93 -37.78
CA SER A 531 -8.81 20.12 -38.06
C SER A 531 -7.56 20.21 -37.17
N GLY A 532 -7.18 19.14 -36.47
CA GLY A 532 -6.08 19.10 -35.49
C GLY A 532 -6.35 19.80 -34.15
N ALA A 533 -7.48 20.52 -34.02
CA ALA A 533 -7.79 21.29 -32.82
C ALA A 533 -8.30 20.39 -31.70
N MET A 534 -7.73 20.51 -30.50
CA MET A 534 -8.09 19.78 -29.29
C MET A 534 -9.51 20.09 -28.83
N ARG A 535 -10.24 19.06 -28.38
CA ARG A 535 -11.54 19.22 -27.73
C ARG A 535 -11.35 19.61 -26.24
N SER A 536 -11.45 20.90 -25.91
CA SER A 536 -11.38 21.42 -24.53
C SER A 536 -12.74 21.62 -23.83
N SER A 537 -13.86 21.34 -24.50
CA SER A 537 -15.18 21.55 -23.92
C SER A 537 -15.51 20.49 -22.86
N THR A 538 -15.46 20.88 -21.58
CA THR A 538 -15.77 20.03 -20.43
C THR A 538 -17.10 19.29 -20.61
N GLY A 539 -17.09 17.99 -20.37
CA GLY A 539 -18.28 17.14 -20.36
C GLY A 539 -18.22 15.93 -21.26
N TRP A 540 -19.37 15.27 -21.42
CA TRP A 540 -19.49 14.04 -22.19
C TRP A 540 -19.11 14.21 -23.66
N PHE A 541 -18.42 13.21 -24.19
CA PHE A 541 -18.05 13.04 -25.58
C PHE A 541 -18.34 11.60 -25.99
N ASN A 542 -18.93 11.39 -27.18
CA ASN A 542 -19.06 10.07 -27.78
C ASN A 542 -18.17 9.99 -29.02
N ASP A 543 -17.36 8.95 -29.10
CA ASP A 543 -16.53 8.64 -30.26
C ASP A 543 -16.61 7.13 -30.55
N GLY A 544 -16.96 6.76 -31.77
CA GLY A 544 -17.18 5.36 -32.18
C GLY A 544 -18.22 4.59 -31.35
N GLY A 545 -19.09 5.25 -30.58
CA GLY A 545 -20.00 4.63 -29.62
C GLY A 545 -19.47 4.58 -28.18
N ASN A 546 -18.16 4.71 -27.97
CA ASN A 546 -17.55 4.83 -26.64
C ASN A 546 -17.83 6.22 -26.05
N TRP A 547 -18.11 6.28 -24.74
CA TRP A 547 -18.31 7.54 -24.03
C TRP A 547 -17.10 7.90 -23.17
N TYR A 548 -16.73 9.17 -23.19
CA TYR A 548 -15.60 9.76 -22.46
C TYR A 548 -16.09 11.01 -21.72
N TRP A 549 -15.50 11.33 -20.57
CA TRP A 549 -15.69 12.63 -19.94
C TRP A 549 -14.44 13.49 -20.17
N ILE A 550 -14.59 14.60 -20.88
CA ILE A 550 -13.50 15.53 -21.16
C ILE A 550 -13.44 16.60 -20.04
N THR A 551 -12.25 16.93 -19.56
CA THR A 551 -11.99 17.99 -18.56
C THR A 551 -11.87 19.37 -19.21
N GLY A 552 -11.73 20.44 -18.40
CA GLY A 552 -11.44 21.78 -18.92
C GLY A 552 -10.08 21.88 -19.63
N SER A 553 -9.11 21.08 -19.21
CA SER A 553 -7.81 20.92 -19.88
C SER A 553 -7.86 20.08 -21.17
N GLY A 554 -9.02 19.56 -21.55
CA GLY A 554 -9.21 18.73 -22.75
C GLY A 554 -8.74 17.27 -22.65
N ALA A 555 -8.20 16.88 -21.49
CA ALA A 555 -7.88 15.48 -21.20
C ALA A 555 -9.17 14.66 -20.99
N ALA A 556 -9.17 13.40 -21.39
CA ALA A 556 -10.20 12.45 -21.02
C ALA A 556 -9.95 11.95 -19.58
N ALA A 557 -10.92 12.15 -18.70
CA ALA A 557 -10.85 11.74 -17.30
C ALA A 557 -10.90 10.22 -17.15
N THR A 558 -10.20 9.73 -16.13
CA THR A 558 -10.19 8.34 -15.67
C THR A 558 -10.79 8.23 -14.27
N GLY A 559 -11.18 7.02 -13.86
CA GLY A 559 -11.71 6.79 -12.52
C GLY A 559 -13.11 7.39 -12.30
N TRP A 560 -13.37 7.93 -11.11
CA TRP A 560 -14.69 8.41 -10.71
C TRP A 560 -14.97 9.86 -11.13
N VAL A 561 -16.00 10.07 -11.95
CA VAL A 561 -16.50 11.39 -12.35
C VAL A 561 -17.90 11.63 -11.79
N LYS A 562 -18.13 12.82 -11.24
CA LYS A 562 -19.45 13.28 -10.79
C LYS A 562 -20.05 14.24 -11.82
N SER A 563 -21.21 13.89 -12.39
CA SER A 563 -21.90 14.71 -13.40
C SER A 563 -23.40 14.75 -13.12
N SER A 564 -23.98 15.95 -13.03
CA SER A 564 -25.39 16.19 -12.67
C SER A 564 -25.86 15.38 -11.44
N SER A 565 -25.09 15.46 -10.35
CA SER A 565 -25.30 14.73 -9.08
C SER A 565 -25.31 13.20 -9.16
N LYS A 566 -24.87 12.61 -10.28
CA LYS A 566 -24.66 11.16 -10.44
C LYS A 566 -23.17 10.88 -10.57
N TRP A 567 -22.73 9.72 -10.10
CA TRP A 567 -21.37 9.23 -10.31
C TRP A 567 -21.30 8.32 -11.55
N TYR A 568 -20.15 8.29 -12.21
CA TYR A 568 -19.83 7.48 -13.37
C TYR A 568 -18.38 7.00 -13.22
N TYR A 569 -18.04 5.85 -13.79
CA TYR A 569 -16.68 5.32 -13.73
C TYR A 569 -16.09 5.21 -15.15
N LEU A 570 -14.94 5.84 -15.36
CA LEU A 570 -14.18 5.85 -16.59
C LEU A 570 -12.98 4.89 -16.43
N ASP A 571 -12.76 4.04 -17.42
CA ASP A 571 -11.71 3.03 -17.43
C ASP A 571 -10.30 3.65 -17.26
N PRO A 572 -9.48 3.24 -16.28
CA PRO A 572 -8.16 3.85 -16.08
C PRO A 572 -7.19 3.74 -17.27
N ALA A 573 -7.28 2.67 -18.07
CA ALA A 573 -6.36 2.44 -19.19
C ALA A 573 -6.84 3.03 -20.52
N SER A 574 -8.15 3.16 -20.71
CA SER A 574 -8.77 3.59 -21.98
C SER A 574 -9.62 4.86 -21.89
N ALA A 575 -9.87 5.40 -20.70
CA ALA A 575 -10.79 6.52 -20.40
C ALA A 575 -12.26 6.29 -20.84
N VAL A 576 -12.64 5.07 -21.21
CA VAL A 576 -14.01 4.73 -21.66
C VAL A 576 -14.93 4.51 -20.45
N MET A 577 -16.11 5.12 -20.48
CA MET A 577 -17.16 4.96 -19.47
C MET A 577 -17.64 3.50 -19.38
N LYS A 578 -17.55 2.91 -18.18
CA LYS A 578 -18.02 1.54 -17.92
C LYS A 578 -19.53 1.50 -17.70
N THR A 579 -20.13 0.35 -18.03
CA THR A 579 -21.51 -0.03 -17.67
C THR A 579 -21.49 -1.43 -17.07
N GLY A 580 -22.52 -1.79 -16.29
CA GLY A 580 -22.55 -3.06 -15.55
C GLY A 580 -21.73 -3.02 -14.26
N TRP A 581 -21.23 -4.18 -13.83
CA TRP A 581 -20.40 -4.28 -12.62
C TRP A 581 -18.96 -3.83 -12.88
N VAL A 582 -18.39 -3.09 -11.92
CA VAL A 582 -16.95 -2.82 -11.81
C VAL A 582 -16.46 -3.12 -10.39
N ASP A 583 -15.22 -3.57 -10.30
CA ASP A 583 -14.47 -3.69 -9.05
C ASP A 583 -13.48 -2.52 -8.96
N VAL A 584 -13.56 -1.73 -7.90
CA VAL A 584 -12.66 -0.59 -7.64
C VAL A 584 -12.15 -0.70 -6.21
N SER A 585 -10.85 -0.90 -6.03
CA SER A 585 -10.18 -1.08 -4.73
C SER A 585 -10.90 -2.08 -3.81
N GLY A 586 -11.21 -3.27 -4.35
CA GLY A 586 -11.90 -4.37 -3.66
C GLY A 586 -13.41 -4.17 -3.42
N LYS A 587 -14.01 -3.06 -3.87
CA LYS A 587 -15.43 -2.74 -3.70
C LYS A 587 -16.17 -2.86 -5.04
N LYS A 588 -17.29 -3.58 -5.04
CA LYS A 588 -18.13 -3.76 -6.24
C LYS A 588 -19.14 -2.63 -6.39
N TYR A 589 -19.21 -2.03 -7.57
CA TYR A 589 -20.17 -0.98 -7.93
C TYR A 589 -20.92 -1.39 -9.19
N PHE A 590 -22.18 -0.96 -9.32
CA PHE A 590 -22.97 -1.18 -10.54
C PHE A 590 -23.25 0.16 -11.24
N LEU A 591 -22.83 0.29 -12.49
CA LEU A 591 -23.17 1.38 -13.39
C LEU A 591 -24.36 0.93 -14.26
N ASN A 592 -25.43 1.72 -14.30
CA ASN A 592 -26.58 1.45 -15.15
C ASN A 592 -26.20 1.56 -16.65
N SER A 593 -27.12 1.23 -17.57
CA SER A 593 -26.89 1.33 -19.02
C SER A 593 -26.54 2.75 -19.51
N SER A 594 -26.84 3.79 -18.74
CA SER A 594 -26.42 5.18 -19.00
C SER A 594 -25.09 5.54 -18.31
N GLY A 595 -24.29 4.55 -17.87
CA GLY A 595 -23.04 4.72 -17.10
C GLY A 595 -23.21 5.24 -15.66
N ALA A 596 -24.39 5.74 -15.29
CA ALA A 596 -24.64 6.32 -13.98
C ALA A 596 -24.66 5.24 -12.89
N MET A 597 -23.90 5.42 -11.83
CA MET A 597 -23.81 4.54 -10.67
C MET A 597 -25.18 4.34 -9.99
N ARG A 598 -25.43 3.10 -9.54
CA ARG A 598 -26.62 2.71 -8.79
C ARG A 598 -26.62 3.36 -7.40
N GLY A 599 -27.70 4.07 -7.08
CA GLY A 599 -27.98 4.56 -5.73
C GLY A 599 -28.33 3.43 -4.75
N SER A 600 -28.34 3.75 -3.46
CA SER A 600 -28.56 2.78 -2.38
C SER A 600 -29.92 2.07 -2.43
N GLY A 601 -29.97 0.86 -1.88
CA GLY A 601 -31.18 0.04 -1.81
C GLY A 601 -30.98 -1.40 -2.26
N TRP A 602 -32.06 -2.19 -2.18
CA TRP A 602 -32.09 -3.54 -2.73
C TRP A 602 -32.11 -3.50 -4.26
N PHE A 603 -31.24 -4.32 -4.87
CA PHE A 603 -31.07 -4.42 -6.31
C PHE A 603 -31.13 -5.88 -6.73
N LYS A 604 -32.05 -6.22 -7.64
CA LYS A 604 -32.17 -7.58 -8.20
C LYS A 604 -31.51 -7.65 -9.57
N GLN A 605 -30.73 -8.68 -9.79
CA GLN A 605 -30.23 -9.14 -11.09
C GLN A 605 -30.53 -10.64 -11.24
N ASP A 606 -30.19 -11.24 -12.37
CA ASP A 606 -30.57 -12.62 -12.69
C ASP A 606 -29.99 -13.63 -11.69
N ALA A 607 -28.77 -13.37 -11.19
CA ALA A 607 -28.11 -14.18 -10.17
C ALA A 607 -28.70 -14.05 -8.74
N GLY A 608 -29.51 -13.02 -8.47
CA GLY A 608 -30.12 -12.81 -7.14
C GLY A 608 -30.23 -11.36 -6.69
N TRP A 609 -30.25 -11.16 -5.37
CA TRP A 609 -30.37 -9.86 -4.72
C TRP A 609 -29.02 -9.35 -4.19
N TYR A 610 -28.83 -8.04 -4.29
CA TYR A 610 -27.68 -7.29 -3.79
C TYR A 610 -28.18 -6.14 -2.93
N TRP A 611 -27.47 -5.78 -1.87
CA TRP A 611 -27.72 -4.56 -1.12
C TRP A 611 -26.70 -3.49 -1.49
N ILE A 612 -27.16 -2.40 -2.14
CA ILE A 612 -26.32 -1.25 -2.47
C ILE A 612 -26.33 -0.28 -1.28
N THR A 613 -25.14 0.04 -0.77
CA THR A 613 -24.93 0.92 0.38
C THR A 613 -25.03 2.40 0.00
N GLY A 614 -24.96 3.30 1.00
CA GLY A 614 -25.02 4.76 0.79
C GLY A 614 -23.94 5.32 -0.15
N SER A 615 -22.79 4.66 -0.28
CA SER A 615 -21.69 5.04 -1.18
C SER A 615 -21.83 4.47 -2.60
N GLY A 616 -22.87 3.70 -2.90
CA GLY A 616 -23.04 3.00 -4.17
C GLY A 616 -22.29 1.67 -4.29
N ALA A 617 -21.44 1.33 -3.31
CA ALA A 617 -20.83 0.01 -3.23
C ALA A 617 -21.86 -1.05 -2.81
N ALA A 618 -21.82 -2.24 -3.41
CA ALA A 618 -22.56 -3.40 -2.95
C ALA A 618 -21.94 -3.93 -1.64
N ALA A 619 -22.79 -4.25 -0.66
CA ALA A 619 -22.36 -4.80 0.61
C ALA A 619 -21.90 -6.26 0.50
N THR A 620 -20.94 -6.62 1.34
CA THR A 620 -20.41 -7.97 1.54
C THR A 620 -20.48 -8.33 3.03
N GLY A 621 -20.53 -9.61 3.35
CA GLY A 621 -20.67 -10.08 4.73
C GLY A 621 -21.99 -9.68 5.39
N TRP A 622 -21.95 -9.37 6.68
CA TRP A 622 -23.14 -9.01 7.46
C TRP A 622 -23.59 -7.56 7.23
N ALA A 623 -24.76 -7.37 6.65
CA ALA A 623 -25.37 -6.05 6.47
C ALA A 623 -26.64 -5.89 7.32
N LYS A 624 -26.71 -4.80 8.10
CA LYS A 624 -27.92 -4.41 8.84
C LYS A 624 -28.75 -3.43 8.00
N VAL A 625 -29.86 -3.91 7.45
CA VAL A 625 -30.79 -3.10 6.66
C VAL A 625 -32.02 -2.78 7.52
N LYS A 626 -32.13 -1.51 7.93
CA LYS A 626 -33.09 -1.03 8.95
C LYS A 626 -32.89 -1.79 10.27
N SER A 627 -33.86 -2.61 10.68
CA SER A 627 -33.84 -3.42 11.91
C SER A 627 -33.44 -4.88 11.69
N LYS A 628 -33.20 -5.31 10.45
CA LYS A 628 -32.93 -6.71 10.08
C LYS A 628 -31.50 -6.91 9.60
N TRP A 629 -30.91 -8.05 9.95
CA TRP A 629 -29.61 -8.50 9.43
C TRP A 629 -29.79 -9.40 8.20
N TYR A 630 -28.86 -9.29 7.26
CA TYR A 630 -28.75 -10.09 6.04
C TYR A 630 -27.29 -10.47 5.85
N TYR A 631 -27.03 -11.62 5.21
CA TYR A 631 -25.66 -12.01 4.85
C TYR A 631 -25.50 -11.96 3.32
N LEU A 632 -24.54 -11.17 2.87
CA LEU A 632 -24.15 -11.04 1.46
C LEU A 632 -22.84 -11.82 1.26
N ASP A 633 -22.78 -12.63 0.21
CA ASP A 633 -21.59 -13.41 -0.15
C ASP A 633 -20.35 -12.50 -0.27
N PRO A 634 -19.24 -12.78 0.44
CA PRO A 634 -18.08 -11.89 0.41
C PRO A 634 -17.40 -11.73 -0.96
N ALA A 635 -17.48 -12.73 -1.84
CA ALA A 635 -16.84 -12.69 -3.16
C ALA A 635 -17.77 -12.13 -4.25
N SER A 636 -19.07 -12.44 -4.18
CA SER A 636 -20.04 -12.11 -5.22
C SER A 636 -21.08 -11.05 -4.83
N ALA A 637 -21.08 -10.57 -3.59
CA ALA A 637 -22.07 -9.65 -3.00
C ALA A 637 -23.55 -10.11 -3.08
N LEU A 638 -23.79 -11.40 -3.34
CA LEU A 638 -25.13 -11.99 -3.45
C LEU A 638 -25.72 -12.31 -2.07
N MET A 639 -26.95 -11.86 -1.83
CA MET A 639 -27.71 -12.16 -0.62
C MET A 639 -27.97 -13.67 -0.49
N LYS A 640 -27.47 -14.27 0.58
CA LYS A 640 -27.68 -15.69 0.92
C LYS A 640 -29.04 -15.94 1.56
N THR A 641 -29.49 -17.18 1.46
CA THR A 641 -30.67 -17.73 2.17
C THR A 641 -30.32 -19.13 2.72
N GLY A 642 -31.17 -19.67 3.58
CA GLY A 642 -30.97 -20.99 4.21
C GLY A 642 -29.86 -20.99 5.28
N TRP A 643 -29.32 -22.17 5.56
CA TRP A 643 -28.18 -22.35 6.46
C TRP A 643 -26.88 -21.83 5.81
N GLN A 644 -26.13 -21.00 6.54
CA GLN A 644 -24.81 -20.52 6.15
C GLN A 644 -23.86 -20.68 7.35
N LYS A 645 -22.68 -21.28 7.15
CA LYS A 645 -21.60 -21.22 8.14
C LYS A 645 -20.80 -19.95 7.87
N VAL A 646 -20.67 -19.10 8.88
CA VAL A 646 -19.82 -17.92 8.87
C VAL A 646 -18.85 -18.07 10.03
N ASP A 647 -17.56 -18.06 9.72
CA ASP A 647 -16.48 -18.45 10.63
C ASP A 647 -16.78 -19.84 11.22
N ASP A 648 -16.88 -20.00 12.54
CA ASP A 648 -17.27 -21.24 13.22
C ASP A 648 -18.72 -21.29 13.72
N ALA A 649 -19.56 -20.33 13.33
CA ALA A 649 -20.97 -20.30 13.69
C ALA A 649 -21.89 -20.58 12.49
N TRP A 650 -22.90 -21.42 12.69
CA TRP A 650 -24.02 -21.57 11.75
C TRP A 650 -25.08 -20.50 11.98
N TYR A 651 -25.64 -19.97 10.89
CA TYR A 651 -26.73 -19.00 10.89
C TYR A 651 -27.81 -19.46 9.91
N TYR A 652 -29.07 -19.13 10.19
CA TYR A 652 -30.17 -19.36 9.25
C TYR A 652 -30.72 -18.03 8.72
N LEU A 653 -30.73 -17.88 7.40
CA LEU A 653 -31.30 -16.73 6.70
C LEU A 653 -32.63 -17.19 6.08
N ASN A 654 -33.72 -16.44 6.29
CA ASN A 654 -35.02 -16.81 5.73
C ASN A 654 -35.03 -16.74 4.19
N ALA A 655 -36.13 -17.16 3.54
CA ALA A 655 -36.30 -17.03 2.10
C ALA A 655 -36.23 -15.57 1.59
N ASN A 656 -36.54 -14.59 2.45
CA ASN A 656 -36.39 -13.16 2.18
C ASN A 656 -34.99 -12.61 2.54
N GLY A 657 -34.03 -13.48 2.87
CA GLY A 657 -32.65 -13.15 3.25
C GLY A 657 -32.45 -12.67 4.67
N ASP A 658 -33.50 -12.40 5.44
CA ASP A 658 -33.36 -11.87 6.79
C ASP A 658 -32.99 -12.94 7.82
N MET A 659 -32.04 -12.62 8.69
CA MET A 659 -31.47 -13.51 9.68
C MET A 659 -32.51 -13.94 10.74
N LYS A 660 -32.60 -15.25 10.97
CA LYS A 660 -33.47 -15.87 11.96
C LYS A 660 -32.86 -15.80 13.35
N THR A 661 -33.70 -15.48 14.34
CA THR A 661 -33.39 -15.58 15.77
C THR A 661 -34.50 -16.35 16.50
N GLY A 662 -34.19 -16.83 17.71
CA GLY A 662 -35.09 -17.63 18.54
C GLY A 662 -35.27 -19.06 18.03
N TRP A 663 -36.38 -19.68 18.43
CA TRP A 663 -36.73 -21.05 18.04
C TRP A 663 -36.99 -21.18 16.54
N PHE A 664 -36.45 -22.24 15.95
CA PHE A 664 -36.63 -22.62 14.55
C PHE A 664 -36.87 -24.13 14.45
N LYS A 665 -37.88 -24.54 13.67
CA LYS A 665 -38.17 -25.95 13.40
C LYS A 665 -37.93 -26.25 11.92
N GLN A 666 -37.18 -27.30 11.64
CA GLN A 666 -36.95 -27.80 10.28
C GLN A 666 -37.30 -29.29 10.24
N GLY A 667 -38.39 -29.64 9.55
CA GLY A 667 -38.98 -30.98 9.63
C GLY A 667 -39.46 -31.30 11.05
N SER A 668 -39.01 -32.44 11.59
CA SER A 668 -39.25 -32.84 12.98
C SER A 668 -38.35 -32.10 13.98
N THR A 669 -37.18 -31.62 13.56
CA THR A 669 -36.09 -31.17 14.43
C THR A 669 -36.24 -29.71 14.84
N TRP A 670 -35.94 -29.42 16.11
CA TRP A 670 -35.85 -28.06 16.65
C TRP A 670 -34.40 -27.59 16.78
N TYR A 671 -34.19 -26.31 16.52
CA TYR A 671 -32.95 -25.56 16.64
C TYR A 671 -33.24 -24.26 17.41
N TYR A 672 -32.22 -23.69 18.04
CA TYR A 672 -32.31 -22.35 18.63
C TYR A 672 -31.21 -21.45 18.07
N LEU A 673 -31.61 -20.34 17.44
CA LEU A 673 -30.71 -19.29 16.99
C LEU A 673 -30.65 -18.24 18.11
N LYS A 674 -29.44 -17.95 18.59
CA LYS A 674 -29.20 -16.98 19.69
C LYS A 674 -29.63 -15.56 19.28
N GLY A 675 -29.59 -14.61 20.22
CA GLY A 675 -29.87 -13.19 19.92
C GLY A 675 -28.98 -12.59 18.83
N SER A 676 -27.76 -13.14 18.66
CA SER A 676 -26.82 -12.82 17.57
C SER A 676 -27.08 -13.57 16.26
N GLY A 677 -28.14 -14.38 16.16
CA GLY A 677 -28.45 -15.23 15.00
C GLY A 677 -27.65 -16.54 14.92
N ALA A 678 -26.51 -16.63 15.60
CA ALA A 678 -25.70 -17.83 15.63
C ALA A 678 -26.46 -18.99 16.30
N MET A 679 -26.44 -20.17 15.67
CA MET A 679 -26.99 -21.42 16.18
C MET A 679 -26.40 -21.77 17.55
N ALA A 680 -27.23 -22.35 18.40
CA ALA A 680 -26.83 -22.82 19.70
C ALA A 680 -26.43 -24.30 19.67
N VAL A 681 -25.40 -24.63 20.44
CA VAL A 681 -24.89 -25.98 20.68
C VAL A 681 -24.63 -26.13 22.20
N GLY A 682 -24.62 -27.35 22.70
CA GLY A 682 -24.47 -27.65 24.13
C GLY A 682 -25.60 -27.11 25.01
N TRP A 683 -25.30 -26.87 26.29
CA TRP A 683 -26.25 -26.34 27.28
C TRP A 683 -26.66 -24.89 27.00
N GLN A 684 -27.95 -24.61 27.06
CA GLN A 684 -28.53 -23.28 26.84
C GLN A 684 -29.70 -23.02 27.80
N THR A 685 -29.80 -21.80 28.32
CA THR A 685 -30.96 -21.36 29.13
C THR A 685 -31.86 -20.45 28.30
N VAL A 686 -33.09 -20.90 28.02
CA VAL A 686 -34.09 -20.14 27.25
C VAL A 686 -35.35 -19.98 28.09
N ASN A 687 -35.74 -18.72 28.35
CA ASN A 687 -36.90 -18.37 29.18
C ASN A 687 -36.91 -19.07 30.56
N GLY A 688 -35.74 -19.15 31.22
CA GLY A 688 -35.58 -19.75 32.55
C GLY A 688 -35.54 -21.29 32.57
N LYS A 689 -35.75 -21.97 31.44
CA LYS A 689 -35.57 -23.43 31.31
C LYS A 689 -34.23 -23.75 30.65
N GLN A 690 -33.58 -24.84 31.07
CA GLN A 690 -32.39 -25.37 30.40
C GLN A 690 -32.77 -26.33 29.27
N TYR A 691 -31.97 -26.34 28.22
CA TYR A 691 -32.06 -27.21 27.05
C TYR A 691 -30.64 -27.65 26.67
N TYR A 692 -30.50 -28.74 25.90
CA TYR A 692 -29.24 -29.13 25.28
C TYR A 692 -29.43 -29.30 23.77
N PHE A 693 -28.44 -28.84 23.01
CA PHE A 693 -28.39 -28.98 21.55
C PHE A 693 -27.14 -29.78 21.18
N ASP A 694 -27.24 -30.73 20.26
CA ASP A 694 -26.09 -31.52 19.80
C ASP A 694 -25.08 -30.69 18.98
N ALA A 695 -24.02 -31.32 18.49
CA ALA A 695 -22.99 -30.64 17.69
C ALA A 695 -23.50 -30.06 16.36
N ASP A 696 -24.61 -30.61 15.83
CA ASP A 696 -25.30 -30.09 14.65
C ASP A 696 -26.39 -29.06 15.03
N GLY A 697 -26.50 -28.70 16.32
CA GLY A 697 -27.48 -27.75 16.85
C GLY A 697 -28.90 -28.32 17.02
N LYS A 698 -29.08 -29.63 16.97
CA LYS A 698 -30.41 -30.28 17.15
C LYS A 698 -30.75 -30.36 18.63
N MET A 699 -31.92 -29.87 19.01
CA MET A 699 -32.43 -29.94 20.39
C MET A 699 -32.67 -31.39 20.82
N LEU A 700 -32.08 -31.80 21.94
CA LEU A 700 -32.30 -33.14 22.51
C LEU A 700 -33.65 -33.25 23.24
N THR A 701 -34.23 -34.44 23.19
CA THR A 701 -35.42 -34.86 23.96
C THR A 701 -35.22 -36.30 24.45
N GLY A 702 -35.82 -36.68 25.58
CA GLY A 702 -35.64 -38.00 26.18
C GLY A 702 -34.39 -38.12 27.08
N GLU A 703 -33.87 -39.34 27.22
CA GLU A 703 -32.74 -39.68 28.11
C GLU A 703 -31.42 -39.72 27.32
N HIS A 704 -30.43 -38.93 27.73
CA HIS A 704 -29.11 -38.82 27.07
C HIS A 704 -27.98 -38.78 28.11
N ASN A 705 -26.82 -39.35 27.78
CA ASN A 705 -25.62 -39.20 28.61
C ASN A 705 -24.82 -37.97 28.15
N ILE A 706 -24.67 -36.98 29.03
CA ILE A 706 -23.94 -35.73 28.77
C ILE A 706 -22.90 -35.57 29.89
N ASP A 707 -21.63 -35.40 29.53
CA ASP A 707 -20.50 -35.24 30.48
C ASP A 707 -20.47 -36.33 31.58
N GLY A 708 -20.80 -37.57 31.20
CA GLY A 708 -20.87 -38.73 32.09
C GLY A 708 -22.11 -38.81 32.99
N LYS A 709 -23.12 -37.94 32.79
CA LYS A 709 -24.34 -37.86 33.61
C LYS A 709 -25.58 -38.25 32.79
N PRO A 710 -26.50 -39.06 33.33
CA PRO A 710 -27.76 -39.39 32.67
C PRO A 710 -28.74 -38.21 32.80
N CYS A 711 -28.82 -37.38 31.77
CA CYS A 711 -29.66 -36.20 31.69
C CYS A 711 -31.01 -36.55 31.04
N PHE A 712 -32.12 -36.12 31.65
CA PHE A 712 -33.46 -36.33 31.09
C PHE A 712 -34.11 -35.00 30.64
N PHE A 713 -34.66 -35.02 29.42
CA PHE A 713 -35.30 -33.89 28.75
C PHE A 713 -36.74 -34.24 28.35
N GLU A 714 -37.67 -33.31 28.55
CA GLU A 714 -39.06 -33.42 28.08
C GLU A 714 -39.14 -33.55 26.55
N ALA A 715 -40.32 -33.95 26.03
CA ALA A 715 -40.65 -33.77 24.61
C ALA A 715 -40.65 -32.29 24.16
N SER A 716 -40.69 -31.35 25.12
CA SER A 716 -40.48 -29.91 24.91
C SER A 716 -39.00 -29.52 24.72
N GLY A 717 -38.07 -30.45 24.96
CA GLY A 717 -36.63 -30.21 25.06
C GLY A 717 -36.15 -29.68 26.41
N ALA A 718 -37.07 -29.33 27.33
CA ALA A 718 -36.69 -28.80 28.62
C ALA A 718 -36.05 -29.88 29.50
N PHE A 719 -34.85 -29.58 30.02
CA PHE A 719 -34.14 -30.41 30.99
C PHE A 719 -34.94 -30.51 32.31
N ILE A 720 -35.07 -31.72 32.83
CA ILE A 720 -35.73 -32.03 34.11
C ILE A 720 -34.69 -32.18 35.22
N GLY A 721 -33.59 -32.87 34.93
CA GLY A 721 -32.55 -33.18 35.91
C GLY A 721 -31.69 -34.37 35.51
N ASN A 722 -30.72 -34.70 36.37
CA ASN A 722 -29.91 -35.91 36.26
C ASN A 722 -30.57 -37.02 37.07
N GLY A 723 -30.87 -38.16 36.46
CA GLY A 723 -31.50 -39.28 37.16
C GLY A 723 -32.32 -40.19 36.26
N THR A 724 -33.14 -41.02 36.90
CA THR A 724 -33.90 -42.10 36.28
C THR A 724 -35.36 -41.65 36.12
N PRO A 725 -35.88 -41.39 34.91
CA PRO A 725 -37.29 -40.99 34.77
C PRO A 725 -38.23 -42.16 35.10
N ILE A 726 -39.37 -41.84 35.73
CA ILE A 726 -40.41 -42.83 36.09
C ILE A 726 -41.27 -43.20 34.88
N MET A 727 -41.53 -42.23 33.98
CA MET A 727 -42.25 -42.44 32.73
C MET A 727 -41.29 -42.84 31.61
N GLY A 728 -41.77 -43.67 30.68
CA GLY A 728 -41.07 -44.00 29.44
C GLY A 728 -41.08 -45.49 29.09
N VAL A 729 -40.36 -45.83 28.03
CA VAL A 729 -40.17 -47.23 27.59
C VAL A 729 -39.38 -48.01 28.65
N ALA A 730 -39.76 -49.26 28.86
CA ALA A 730 -39.09 -50.20 29.76
C ALA A 730 -37.66 -50.51 29.33
N LYS A 731 -36.71 -50.50 30.27
CA LYS A 731 -35.34 -51.01 30.10
C LYS A 731 -35.22 -52.51 30.41
N THR A 732 -36.23 -53.10 31.07
CA THR A 732 -36.26 -54.53 31.42
C THR A 732 -37.43 -55.25 30.76
N ASN A 733 -37.58 -56.56 31.02
CA ASN A 733 -38.75 -57.35 30.64
C ASN A 733 -39.24 -58.22 31.82
N ALA A 734 -40.45 -58.76 31.71
CA ALA A 734 -41.07 -59.57 32.77
C ALA A 734 -40.20 -60.76 33.23
N ALA A 735 -39.54 -61.48 32.30
CA ALA A 735 -38.71 -62.63 32.65
C ALA A 735 -37.43 -62.24 33.40
N THR A 736 -36.78 -61.12 33.03
CA THR A 736 -35.65 -60.57 33.80
C THR A 736 -36.08 -60.21 35.23
N MET A 737 -37.22 -59.55 35.39
CA MET A 737 -37.80 -59.21 36.71
C MET A 737 -38.13 -60.46 37.54
N THR A 738 -38.69 -61.50 36.92
CA THR A 738 -38.94 -62.80 37.58
C THR A 738 -37.65 -63.47 38.02
N ASN A 739 -36.64 -63.55 37.15
CA ASN A 739 -35.36 -64.19 37.46
C ASN A 739 -34.63 -63.48 38.61
N ALA A 740 -34.65 -62.14 38.62
CA ALA A 740 -34.12 -61.32 39.70
C ALA A 740 -34.86 -61.58 41.02
N PHE A 741 -36.19 -61.64 40.99
CA PHE A 741 -37.05 -61.88 42.16
C PHE A 741 -36.86 -63.28 42.75
N VAL A 742 -36.94 -64.33 41.93
CA VAL A 742 -36.77 -65.73 42.35
C VAL A 742 -35.37 -65.95 42.93
N ARG A 743 -34.32 -65.40 42.30
CA ARG A 743 -32.94 -65.46 42.82
C ARG A 743 -32.83 -64.80 44.20
N GLN A 744 -33.50 -63.67 44.42
CA GLN A 744 -33.45 -62.97 45.70
C GLN A 744 -34.22 -63.70 46.81
N LEU A 745 -35.40 -64.27 46.52
CA LEU A 745 -36.13 -65.12 47.47
C LEU A 745 -35.28 -66.32 47.93
N ALA A 746 -34.60 -66.99 47.00
CA ALA A 746 -33.68 -68.08 47.30
C ALA A 746 -32.51 -67.63 48.20
N LEU A 747 -31.89 -66.48 47.91
CA LEU A 747 -30.83 -65.90 48.74
C LEU A 747 -31.30 -65.51 50.16
N MET A 748 -32.60 -65.21 50.33
CA MET A 748 -33.20 -64.89 51.63
C MET A 748 -33.72 -66.12 52.39
N GLY A 749 -33.64 -67.32 51.81
CA GLY A 749 -34.26 -68.53 52.38
C GLY A 749 -35.80 -68.43 52.45
N LYS A 750 -36.42 -67.67 51.54
CA LYS A 750 -37.86 -67.40 51.50
C LYS A 750 -38.53 -68.06 50.29
N SER A 751 -39.83 -68.32 50.43
CA SER A 751 -40.68 -68.82 49.35
C SER A 751 -41.60 -67.71 48.84
N TYR A 752 -42.11 -67.88 47.62
CA TYR A 752 -43.19 -67.04 47.11
C TYR A 752 -44.51 -67.40 47.82
N PRO A 753 -45.32 -66.44 48.28
CA PRO A 753 -46.55 -66.70 49.03
C PRO A 753 -47.74 -67.05 48.11
N SER A 754 -47.63 -68.19 47.43
CA SER A 754 -48.60 -68.68 46.42
C SER A 754 -50.03 -68.77 46.94
N ASP A 755 -50.26 -69.16 48.20
CA ASP A 755 -51.62 -69.34 48.74
C ASP A 755 -52.40 -68.02 48.78
N VAL A 756 -51.73 -66.93 49.16
CA VAL A 756 -52.34 -65.61 49.30
C VAL A 756 -52.42 -64.88 47.96
N LEU A 757 -51.34 -64.91 47.18
CA LEU A 757 -51.30 -64.19 45.91
C LEU A 757 -51.99 -64.95 44.76
N GLY A 758 -52.03 -66.28 44.82
CA GLY A 758 -52.80 -67.12 43.90
C GLY A 758 -54.31 -66.90 44.03
N ALA A 759 -54.80 -66.72 45.26
CA ALA A 759 -56.19 -66.30 45.49
C ALA A 759 -56.52 -64.93 44.89
N GLY A 760 -55.51 -64.04 44.77
CA GLY A 760 -55.60 -62.75 44.08
C GLY A 760 -55.18 -62.76 42.60
N GLY A 761 -55.03 -63.94 41.97
CA GLY A 761 -54.74 -64.06 40.53
C GLY A 761 -53.26 -64.10 40.12
N ALA A 762 -52.32 -64.19 41.07
CA ALA A 762 -50.89 -64.37 40.81
C ALA A 762 -50.34 -65.58 41.61
N PRO A 763 -50.49 -66.82 41.10
CA PRO A 763 -50.07 -68.03 41.83
C PRO A 763 -48.54 -68.21 41.90
N ASP A 764 -47.79 -67.50 41.06
CA ASP A 764 -46.36 -67.67 40.88
C ASP A 764 -45.61 -66.34 40.55
N PRO A 765 -44.28 -66.30 40.74
CA PRO A 765 -43.45 -65.11 40.44
C PRO A 765 -43.44 -64.63 38.99
N ALA A 766 -43.70 -65.49 38.00
CA ALA A 766 -43.75 -65.09 36.58
C ALA A 766 -45.06 -64.37 36.26
N THR A 767 -46.19 -64.92 36.72
CA THR A 767 -47.50 -64.25 36.62
C THR A 767 -47.48 -62.90 37.35
N PHE A 768 -46.86 -62.82 38.53
CA PHE A 768 -46.73 -61.58 39.29
C PHE A 768 -45.92 -60.50 38.54
N CYS A 769 -44.72 -60.81 38.06
CA CYS A 769 -43.91 -59.84 37.31
C CYS A 769 -44.49 -59.50 35.93
N LYS A 770 -45.27 -60.40 35.32
CA LYS A 770 -46.05 -60.12 34.11
C LYS A 770 -47.14 -59.08 34.36
N ILE A 771 -47.89 -59.19 35.46
CA ILE A 771 -48.91 -58.20 35.87
C ILE A 771 -48.26 -56.82 36.05
N ILE A 772 -47.10 -56.73 36.73
CA ILE A 772 -46.33 -55.48 36.86
C ILE A 772 -45.96 -54.91 35.50
N TYR A 773 -45.45 -55.73 34.58
CA TYR A 773 -45.04 -55.27 33.26
C TYR A 773 -46.22 -54.73 32.42
N GLU A 774 -47.34 -55.44 32.42
CA GLU A 774 -48.53 -55.06 31.64
C GLU A 774 -49.19 -53.78 32.17
N GLU A 775 -49.46 -53.68 33.48
CA GLU A 775 -50.10 -52.48 34.04
C GLU A 775 -49.20 -51.24 33.91
N ALA A 776 -47.88 -51.39 34.16
CA ALA A 776 -46.93 -50.29 34.04
C ALA A 776 -46.80 -49.78 32.60
N THR A 777 -46.59 -50.68 31.63
CA THR A 777 -46.49 -50.29 30.21
C THR A 777 -47.80 -49.72 29.65
N ALA A 778 -48.96 -50.21 30.09
CA ALA A 778 -50.26 -49.66 29.69
C ALA A 778 -50.46 -48.19 30.10
N GLU A 779 -49.90 -47.76 31.23
CA GLU A 779 -49.96 -46.36 31.69
C GLU A 779 -48.77 -45.51 31.21
N GLY A 780 -47.71 -46.12 30.67
CA GLY A 780 -46.46 -45.44 30.26
C GLY A 780 -45.43 -45.30 31.37
N VAL A 781 -45.59 -46.02 32.49
CA VAL A 781 -44.63 -46.08 33.61
C VAL A 781 -43.61 -47.18 33.34
N ARG A 782 -42.34 -46.96 33.69
CA ARG A 782 -41.27 -47.95 33.55
C ARG A 782 -41.50 -49.16 34.49
N PRO A 783 -41.70 -50.39 33.98
CA PRO A 783 -41.94 -51.59 34.79
C PRO A 783 -40.89 -51.85 35.87
N GLU A 784 -39.62 -51.61 35.56
CA GLU A 784 -38.49 -51.74 36.49
C GLU A 784 -38.66 -50.88 37.76
N VAL A 785 -39.23 -49.68 37.65
CA VAL A 785 -39.46 -48.77 38.77
C VAL A 785 -40.56 -49.31 39.67
N VAL A 786 -41.66 -49.78 39.07
CA VAL A 786 -42.78 -50.40 39.78
C VAL A 786 -42.31 -51.66 40.49
N TRP A 787 -41.55 -52.52 39.80
CA TRP A 787 -40.98 -53.74 40.38
C TRP A 787 -40.03 -53.44 41.54
N ALA A 788 -39.10 -52.50 41.37
CA ALA A 788 -38.17 -52.14 42.43
C ALA A 788 -38.91 -51.58 43.66
N GLN A 789 -39.91 -50.72 43.45
CA GLN A 789 -40.74 -50.20 44.52
C GLN A 789 -41.53 -51.31 45.24
N VAL A 790 -42.20 -52.21 44.49
CA VAL A 790 -42.88 -53.38 45.08
C VAL A 790 -41.93 -54.20 45.94
N MET A 791 -40.75 -54.55 45.44
CA MET A 791 -39.80 -55.40 46.16
C MET A 791 -39.21 -54.71 47.40
N TRP A 792 -39.06 -53.39 47.36
CA TRP A 792 -38.64 -52.56 48.49
C TRP A 792 -39.72 -52.45 49.57
N GLU A 793 -40.88 -51.89 49.23
CA GLU A 793 -42.01 -51.61 50.15
C GLU A 793 -42.50 -52.88 50.87
N THR A 794 -42.56 -54.00 50.17
CA THR A 794 -43.09 -55.26 50.70
C THR A 794 -42.04 -56.15 51.36
N GLY A 795 -40.76 -55.78 51.31
CA GLY A 795 -39.65 -56.64 51.71
C GLY A 795 -39.67 -57.98 50.95
N TRP A 796 -39.76 -57.93 49.61
CA TRP A 796 -39.85 -59.11 48.72
C TRP A 796 -41.10 -59.98 48.95
N LEU A 797 -42.25 -59.31 49.02
CA LEU A 797 -43.60 -59.87 49.30
C LEU A 797 -43.73 -60.60 50.65
N GLN A 798 -42.77 -60.42 51.57
CA GLN A 798 -42.80 -61.05 52.90
C GLN A 798 -43.65 -60.25 53.90
N MET A 799 -43.84 -58.95 53.67
CA MET A 799 -44.57 -57.95 54.48
C MET A 799 -44.03 -57.75 55.91
N GLY A 800 -43.59 -56.53 56.22
CA GLY A 800 -42.97 -56.15 57.50
C GLY A 800 -43.64 -55.00 58.25
N GLY A 801 -44.85 -54.56 57.85
CA GLY A 801 -45.52 -53.39 58.42
C GLY A 801 -47.05 -53.54 58.49
N ASP A 802 -47.75 -52.41 58.66
CA ASP A 802 -49.21 -52.37 58.94
C ASP A 802 -50.10 -52.95 57.82
N VAL A 803 -49.58 -53.06 56.59
CA VAL A 803 -50.30 -53.56 55.40
C VAL A 803 -50.11 -55.07 55.24
N LYS A 804 -51.22 -55.81 55.18
CA LYS A 804 -51.22 -57.26 55.00
C LYS A 804 -51.17 -57.65 53.53
N LEU A 805 -50.50 -58.76 53.21
CA LEU A 805 -50.37 -59.28 51.85
C LEU A 805 -51.73 -59.53 51.17
N SER A 806 -52.74 -59.97 51.92
CA SER A 806 -54.11 -60.20 51.45
C SER A 806 -54.92 -58.94 51.14
N GLN A 807 -54.35 -57.75 51.33
CA GLN A 807 -54.94 -56.49 50.84
C GLN A 807 -54.47 -56.15 49.42
N TYR A 808 -53.49 -56.89 48.89
CA TYR A 808 -52.83 -56.65 47.59
C TYR A 808 -52.30 -55.22 47.40
N ASN A 809 -52.03 -54.51 48.50
CA ASN A 809 -51.54 -53.13 48.50
C ASN A 809 -50.01 -53.14 48.61
N PHE A 810 -49.33 -53.37 47.47
CA PHE A 810 -47.88 -53.57 47.40
C PHE A 810 -47.04 -52.29 47.57
N ALA A 811 -47.67 -51.17 47.93
CA ALA A 811 -47.07 -49.84 47.86
C ALA A 811 -47.46 -48.91 49.04
N GLY A 812 -48.04 -49.48 50.11
CA GLY A 812 -48.41 -48.73 51.32
C GLY A 812 -49.52 -47.70 51.13
N LEU A 813 -50.32 -47.76 50.05
CA LEU A 813 -51.28 -46.71 49.70
C LEU A 813 -52.31 -46.51 50.82
N GLY A 814 -52.30 -45.33 51.45
CA GLY A 814 -53.22 -44.96 52.52
C GLY A 814 -52.83 -45.46 53.92
N ALA A 815 -51.71 -46.18 54.07
CA ALA A 815 -51.14 -46.48 55.38
C ALA A 815 -50.38 -45.26 55.91
N THR A 816 -50.45 -45.01 57.22
CA THR A 816 -49.83 -43.84 57.88
C THR A 816 -48.92 -44.23 59.05
N GLY A 817 -48.63 -45.52 59.22
CA GLY A 817 -48.05 -46.08 60.44
C GLY A 817 -49.08 -46.20 61.59
N ASN A 818 -48.60 -46.69 62.73
CA ASN A 818 -49.36 -46.87 63.98
C ASN A 818 -50.61 -47.77 63.86
N GLY A 819 -50.57 -48.80 63.00
CA GLY A 819 -51.64 -49.79 62.85
C GLY A 819 -52.74 -49.41 61.85
N VAL A 820 -52.56 -48.32 61.10
CA VAL A 820 -53.49 -47.93 60.03
C VAL A 820 -53.23 -48.81 58.81
N ALA A 821 -54.09 -49.83 58.63
CA ALA A 821 -53.94 -50.88 57.62
C ALA A 821 -53.88 -50.39 56.15
N GLY A 822 -54.27 -49.14 55.86
CA GLY A 822 -54.29 -48.58 54.51
C GLY A 822 -55.36 -49.17 53.59
N ALA A 823 -55.24 -48.91 52.30
CA ALA A 823 -56.17 -49.41 51.28
C ALA A 823 -56.07 -50.93 51.09
N GLY A 824 -57.13 -51.51 50.54
CA GLY A 824 -57.17 -52.89 50.06
C GLY A 824 -57.85 -52.97 48.70
N PHE A 825 -57.41 -53.92 47.88
CA PHE A 825 -57.84 -54.10 46.49
C PHE A 825 -58.44 -55.51 46.30
N PRO A 826 -59.30 -55.73 45.29
CA PRO A 826 -59.97 -57.02 45.09
C PRO A 826 -59.02 -58.14 44.62
N ASP A 827 -57.96 -57.79 43.89
CA ASP A 827 -57.01 -58.72 43.30
C ASP A 827 -55.62 -58.08 43.13
N VAL A 828 -54.62 -58.88 42.78
CA VAL A 828 -53.21 -58.46 42.63
C VAL A 828 -53.05 -57.43 41.51
N ARG A 829 -53.77 -57.57 40.40
CA ARG A 829 -53.66 -56.67 39.24
C ARG A 829 -54.21 -55.29 39.57
N THR A 830 -55.33 -55.22 40.26
CA THR A 830 -55.96 -53.97 40.70
C THR A 830 -55.08 -53.24 41.72
N GLY A 831 -54.43 -53.97 42.64
CA GLY A 831 -53.45 -53.39 43.57
C GLY A 831 -52.20 -52.84 42.90
N ILE A 832 -51.62 -53.58 41.95
CA ILE A 832 -50.49 -53.11 41.13
C ILE A 832 -50.91 -51.92 40.26
N ARG A 833 -52.11 -51.92 39.66
CA ARG A 833 -52.65 -50.78 38.91
C ARG A 833 -52.73 -49.52 39.78
N ALA A 834 -53.21 -49.61 41.01
CA ALA A 834 -53.26 -48.47 41.92
C ALA A 834 -51.86 -47.89 42.20
N GLN A 835 -50.84 -48.73 42.37
CA GLN A 835 -49.45 -48.28 42.51
C GLN A 835 -48.91 -47.61 41.23
N VAL A 836 -49.13 -48.22 40.06
CA VAL A 836 -48.75 -47.65 38.76
C VAL A 836 -49.41 -46.28 38.56
N GLN A 837 -50.70 -46.16 38.86
CA GLN A 837 -51.45 -44.91 38.75
C GLN A 837 -50.93 -43.86 39.74
N HIS A 838 -50.54 -44.25 40.96
CA HIS A 838 -49.93 -43.31 41.91
C HIS A 838 -48.54 -42.83 41.43
N LEU A 839 -47.71 -43.72 40.86
CA LEU A 839 -46.43 -43.35 40.24
C LEU A 839 -46.63 -42.43 39.01
N LYS A 840 -47.60 -42.71 38.15
CA LYS A 840 -47.98 -41.84 37.03
C LYS A 840 -48.51 -40.49 37.51
N CYS A 841 -49.25 -40.45 38.61
CA CYS A 841 -49.69 -39.21 39.25
C CYS A 841 -48.46 -38.36 39.60
N TYR A 842 -47.51 -38.91 40.36
CA TYR A 842 -46.27 -38.19 40.68
C TYR A 842 -45.47 -37.77 39.43
N ALA A 843 -45.38 -38.62 38.41
CA ALA A 843 -44.45 -38.41 37.30
C ALA A 843 -44.99 -37.66 36.09
N SER A 844 -46.32 -37.58 35.90
CA SER A 844 -46.91 -36.89 34.75
C SER A 844 -48.17 -36.07 35.08
N THR A 845 -48.49 -35.16 34.15
CA THR A 845 -49.77 -34.45 34.06
C THR A 845 -50.75 -35.12 33.08
N ASP A 846 -50.34 -36.19 32.40
CA ASP A 846 -51.19 -36.96 31.47
C ASP A 846 -52.33 -37.66 32.22
N GLU A 847 -53.43 -37.92 31.52
CA GLU A 847 -54.58 -38.67 32.04
C GLU A 847 -54.28 -40.18 32.14
N LEU A 848 -55.10 -40.89 32.90
CA LEU A 848 -54.98 -42.34 33.06
C LEU A 848 -55.51 -43.08 31.83
N ASN A 849 -54.83 -44.16 31.46
CA ASN A 849 -55.21 -44.99 30.32
C ASN A 849 -56.17 -46.12 30.76
N ASN A 850 -56.14 -46.52 32.04
CA ASN A 850 -57.04 -47.48 32.65
C ASN A 850 -57.96 -46.81 33.70
N GLU A 851 -59.00 -47.53 34.12
CA GLU A 851 -59.92 -47.10 35.19
C GLU A 851 -59.19 -46.72 36.49
N LYS A 852 -59.57 -45.58 37.09
CA LYS A 852 -58.89 -44.99 38.25
C LYS A 852 -59.17 -45.76 39.54
N VAL A 853 -58.23 -46.59 39.96
CA VAL A 853 -58.29 -47.39 41.20
C VAL A 853 -57.38 -46.85 42.30
N ASP A 854 -56.45 -45.93 42.02
CA ASP A 854 -55.68 -45.22 43.05
C ASP A 854 -56.58 -44.34 43.95
N PRO A 855 -56.70 -44.61 45.26
CA PRO A 855 -57.47 -43.79 46.19
C PRO A 855 -56.78 -42.46 46.54
N ARG A 856 -55.47 -42.31 46.29
CA ARG A 856 -54.67 -41.10 46.57
C ARG A 856 -54.47 -40.20 45.35
N TRP A 857 -55.01 -40.56 44.18
CA TRP A 857 -54.89 -39.79 42.94
C TRP A 857 -55.42 -38.36 43.12
N SER A 858 -54.54 -37.37 43.00
CA SER A 858 -54.86 -35.95 43.27
C SER A 858 -54.09 -35.02 42.34
N ASN A 859 -54.77 -34.00 41.82
CA ASN A 859 -54.16 -32.94 41.02
C ASN A 859 -53.03 -32.18 41.76
N SER A 860 -53.00 -32.19 43.09
CA SER A 860 -51.91 -31.57 43.87
C SER A 860 -50.57 -32.28 43.74
N LEU A 861 -50.57 -33.58 43.41
CA LEU A 861 -49.37 -34.41 43.26
C LEU A 861 -48.87 -34.46 41.80
N ARG A 862 -49.64 -33.94 40.83
CA ARG A 862 -49.41 -34.22 39.40
C ARG A 862 -48.11 -33.59 38.88
N GLY A 863 -47.25 -34.45 38.31
CA GLY A 863 -45.94 -34.08 37.76
C GLY A 863 -44.90 -33.61 38.79
N LYS A 864 -45.08 -33.91 40.09
CA LYS A 864 -44.20 -33.47 41.19
C LYS A 864 -42.96 -34.33 41.41
N ALA A 865 -42.92 -35.60 41.00
CA ALA A 865 -41.71 -36.41 41.01
C ALA A 865 -41.54 -37.11 39.66
N LYS A 866 -40.83 -36.46 38.72
CA LYS A 866 -40.58 -36.98 37.36
C LYS A 866 -39.46 -38.03 37.32
N LEU A 867 -38.52 -37.94 38.25
CA LEU A 867 -37.39 -38.85 38.42
C LEU A 867 -37.63 -39.76 39.65
N VAL A 868 -37.15 -41.01 39.61
CA VAL A 868 -37.24 -41.99 40.71
C VAL A 868 -36.57 -41.45 41.96
N GLU A 869 -35.43 -40.77 41.79
CA GLU A 869 -34.69 -40.05 42.82
C GLU A 869 -35.60 -39.09 43.61
N TRP A 870 -36.56 -38.43 42.94
CA TRP A 870 -37.50 -37.47 43.54
C TRP A 870 -38.70 -38.13 44.24
N LEU A 871 -38.75 -39.46 44.37
CA LEU A 871 -39.77 -40.13 45.20
C LEU A 871 -39.46 -40.01 46.70
N GLY A 872 -38.22 -39.72 47.08
CA GLY A 872 -37.88 -39.26 48.44
C GLY A 872 -38.24 -37.78 48.61
N ILE A 873 -38.93 -37.45 49.72
CA ILE A 873 -39.29 -36.06 50.05
C ILE A 873 -38.05 -35.14 50.18
N PRO A 874 -36.93 -35.54 50.83
CA PRO A 874 -35.74 -34.69 50.94
C PRO A 874 -35.05 -34.40 49.59
N GLU A 875 -35.12 -35.35 48.64
CA GLU A 875 -34.51 -35.25 47.32
C GLU A 875 -35.40 -34.53 46.29
N ASN A 876 -36.66 -34.26 46.62
CA ASN A 876 -37.63 -33.69 45.69
C ASN A 876 -37.61 -32.14 45.69
N PRO A 877 -37.45 -31.47 44.53
CA PRO A 877 -37.38 -30.01 44.45
C PRO A 877 -38.68 -29.26 44.80
N PHE A 878 -39.80 -29.97 44.95
CA PHE A 878 -41.09 -29.44 45.41
C PHE A 878 -41.40 -29.77 46.89
N GLY A 879 -40.50 -30.48 47.61
CA GLY A 879 -40.71 -30.85 49.02
C GLY A 879 -41.88 -31.83 49.24
N THR A 880 -42.24 -32.62 48.23
CA THR A 880 -43.31 -33.63 48.29
C THR A 880 -42.85 -34.89 47.56
N GLY A 881 -43.29 -36.06 47.99
CA GLY A 881 -42.76 -37.33 47.49
C GLY A 881 -43.54 -38.52 48.03
N TRP A 882 -43.11 -39.71 47.69
CA TRP A 882 -43.71 -40.97 48.13
C TRP A 882 -43.36 -41.28 49.59
N ALA A 883 -42.08 -41.13 49.95
CA ALA A 883 -41.53 -41.51 51.25
C ALA A 883 -40.82 -40.33 51.94
N ALA A 884 -40.92 -40.28 53.27
CA ALA A 884 -40.25 -39.27 54.10
C ALA A 884 -38.77 -39.58 54.40
N SER A 885 -38.33 -40.82 54.15
CA SER A 885 -36.93 -41.23 54.28
C SER A 885 -36.07 -40.63 53.18
N ALA A 886 -34.92 -40.06 53.56
CA ALA A 886 -33.85 -39.72 52.62
C ALA A 886 -33.38 -40.96 51.84
N GLU A 887 -32.74 -40.71 50.71
CA GLU A 887 -32.18 -41.68 49.77
C GLU A 887 -33.19 -42.71 49.19
N TYR A 888 -34.49 -42.59 49.45
CA TYR A 888 -35.50 -43.57 49.00
C TYR A 888 -35.41 -43.87 47.49
N GLY A 889 -35.40 -42.82 46.67
CA GLY A 889 -35.29 -42.96 45.21
C GLY A 889 -33.93 -43.50 44.75
N TYR A 890 -32.84 -43.18 45.45
CA TYR A 890 -31.51 -43.73 45.18
C TYR A 890 -31.44 -45.22 45.52
N ASN A 891 -32.11 -45.66 46.58
CA ASN A 891 -32.23 -47.07 46.97
C ASN A 891 -33.03 -47.87 45.92
N LEU A 892 -34.16 -47.35 45.42
CA LEU A 892 -34.90 -47.98 44.32
C LEU A 892 -34.04 -48.09 43.05
N ARG A 893 -33.25 -47.06 42.73
CA ARG A 893 -32.31 -47.10 41.60
C ARG A 893 -31.17 -48.09 41.81
N GLY A 894 -30.58 -48.14 43.01
CA GLY A 894 -29.57 -49.14 43.37
C GLY A 894 -30.12 -50.56 43.20
N LEU A 895 -31.36 -50.79 43.65
CA LEU A 895 -32.06 -52.06 43.49
C LEU A 895 -32.29 -52.44 42.02
N MET A 896 -32.70 -51.50 41.17
CA MET A 896 -32.80 -51.73 39.71
C MET A 896 -31.43 -52.10 39.12
N LYS A 897 -30.38 -51.32 39.42
CA LYS A 897 -29.03 -51.55 38.91
C LYS A 897 -28.47 -52.91 39.33
N ASP A 898 -28.54 -53.24 40.62
CA ASP A 898 -27.91 -54.42 41.21
C ASP A 898 -28.63 -55.74 40.88
N LYS A 899 -29.92 -55.68 40.52
CA LYS A 899 -30.76 -56.88 40.29
C LYS A 899 -31.22 -57.04 38.85
N LEU A 900 -31.37 -55.94 38.09
CA LEU A 900 -31.80 -55.95 36.68
C LEU A 900 -30.70 -55.52 35.70
N GLY A 901 -29.64 -54.84 36.16
CA GLY A 901 -28.48 -54.47 35.34
C GLY A 901 -28.68 -53.23 34.45
N ILE A 902 -29.47 -52.25 34.90
CA ILE A 902 -29.98 -51.10 34.13
C ILE A 902 -29.67 -49.72 34.74
#